data_AF-A0A9C9Z948-F1
#
_entry.id   AF-A0A9C9Z948-F1
#
_cell.length_a   1.000
_cell.length_b   1.000
_cell.length_c   1.000
_cell.angle_alpha   90.00
_cell.angle_beta   90.00
_cell.angle_gamma   90.00
#
_symmetry.space_group_name_H-M   'P 1'
#
loop_
_entity.id
_entity.type
_entity.pdbx_description
1 polymer ?
#
loop_
_entity_poly.entity_id
_entity_poly.type
_entity_poly.pdbx_seq_one_letter_code
_entity_poly.pdbx_strand_id
1 'polypeptide(L)'
;MAKFPGFSIRTKLLLASLTLLIVPWLGYHYIQNLESYLRSEQEQRLLNRAALLAVVMSEHVPQFSTGDETTTGGAPLASHLYIRPLRYAIQLDGYLDDWQYYPDRVRTFVHPDNPQDLKISYRLGTYHNYLYLVLEIEDDELIYRQPNSLRLDRSDHLRIGLLNKAGEFSRYWISTPSPGWVNAYRIPEKKSTMAPQPEFRIKGEWQETARGYTIEIRLPTSMIGHKFAFAFADVDDRDKRAVETLAGTGETGTAAQLSTIVIPIPAMTSLLKRLQTPGERIWVVDGNYRVLALAGDIRGNENASSYQQGQPANEPPLLSRMMRVLLRLALQQSLNEFNDDLAAASRLENATVSSALQGQGAAHWRPTENPQVSILTVAQPIYRDEKVVGAVTIEETSNSILILQNRALEILISLSVVAFFLTVVVLLAFATRLSLRVRKLRNETDHAIAADGSVQGSITPSAAGDELGDLSRSFAAMVERLGHYNRYLETMAGKLAHELRTPVSVVRSSLDNLYPEQSTDDARRYQQRAREGIDRLSSILSRMSEATRLEQTLQQEQLSRFDLARVVKGCIEGYRLVHPQRCFELHLPPHPLMLNGSADLIAQMFDKLISNACDFSPPDQPILINLVRQRHQAQLTISNSGPTLPREMQGSLFDSMVSLRPEKSGEPHLGLGLYIARLIVEFHGGAIRARNRADRSGVEFQVSLPLEGH
;
A
#
# COMPACT_ATOMS: atom_id res chain seq x y z
N MET A 1 34.87 8.48 20.78
CA MET A 1 33.98 8.16 19.64
C MET A 1 32.56 8.11 20.16
N ALA A 2 31.73 9.10 19.81
CA ALA A 2 30.32 9.12 20.20
C ALA A 2 29.59 7.95 19.51
N LYS A 3 29.07 7.01 20.30
CA LYS A 3 28.21 5.94 19.79
C LYS A 3 26.88 6.57 19.38
N PHE A 4 26.59 6.60 18.09
CA PHE A 4 25.25 6.93 17.61
C PHE A 4 24.23 6.01 18.28
N PRO A 5 23.12 6.53 18.84
CA PRO A 5 22.09 5.70 19.43
C PRO A 5 21.53 4.80 18.33
N GLY A 6 21.58 3.48 18.54
CA GLY A 6 20.98 2.55 17.60
C GLY A 6 19.47 2.81 17.51
N PHE A 7 18.89 2.71 16.32
CA PHE A 7 17.44 2.84 16.17
C PHE A 7 16.71 1.84 17.08
N SER A 8 15.70 2.34 17.79
CA SER A 8 14.83 1.53 18.64
C SER A 8 14.20 0.39 17.84
N ILE A 9 13.87 -0.72 18.51
CA ILE A 9 13.18 -1.85 17.85
C ILE A 9 11.87 -1.37 17.22
N ARG A 10 11.17 -0.44 17.88
CA ARG A 10 9.92 0.16 17.37
C ARG A 10 10.15 0.97 16.10
N THR A 11 11.21 1.77 16.03
CA THR A 11 11.52 2.58 14.84
C THR A 11 11.83 1.70 13.64
N LYS A 12 12.54 0.59 13.83
CA LYS A 12 12.84 -0.39 12.76
C LYS A 12 11.57 -1.05 12.22
N LEU A 13 10.65 -1.46 13.10
CA LEU A 13 9.36 -2.03 12.72
C LEU A 13 8.47 -1.01 12.00
N LEU A 14 8.44 0.23 12.49
CA LEU A 14 7.69 1.32 11.87
C LEU A 14 8.22 1.64 10.47
N LEU A 15 9.54 1.65 10.28
CA LEU A 15 10.13 1.90 8.97
C LEU A 15 9.78 0.79 7.97
N ALA A 16 9.81 -0.48 8.41
CA ALA A 16 9.40 -1.63 7.62
C ALA A 16 7.90 -1.60 7.24
N SER A 17 7.02 -1.21 8.18
CA SER A 17 5.58 -1.09 7.89
C SER A 17 5.27 0.10 6.98
N LEU A 18 5.98 1.23 7.14
CA LEU A 18 5.85 2.38 6.27
C LEU A 18 6.24 2.05 4.82
N THR A 19 7.35 1.32 4.63
CA THR A 19 7.74 0.86 3.28
C THR A 19 6.70 -0.05 2.63
N LEU A 20 6.00 -0.87 3.43
CA LEU A 20 4.95 -1.75 2.93
C LEU A 20 3.70 -0.98 2.45
N LEU A 21 3.42 0.17 3.06
CA LEU A 21 2.24 0.98 2.77
C LEU A 21 2.47 2.00 1.64
N ILE A 22 3.71 2.48 1.48
CA ILE A 22 4.06 3.44 0.43
C ILE A 22 3.91 2.82 -0.97
N VAL A 23 4.30 1.56 -1.18
CA VAL A 23 4.29 0.96 -2.52
C VAL A 23 2.89 0.87 -3.14
N PRO A 24 1.86 0.32 -2.45
CA PRO A 24 0.49 0.31 -2.99
C PRO A 24 -0.08 1.72 -3.16
N TRP A 25 0.22 2.63 -2.23
CA TRP A 25 -0.28 4.01 -2.27
C TRP A 25 0.28 4.78 -3.47
N LEU A 26 1.60 4.72 -3.68
CA LEU A 26 2.28 5.34 -4.82
C LEU A 26 1.78 4.74 -6.14
N GLY A 27 1.57 3.42 -6.16
CA GLY A 27 1.05 2.69 -7.30
C GLY A 27 -0.37 3.10 -7.68
N TYR A 28 -1.26 3.27 -6.70
CA TYR A 28 -2.62 3.78 -6.93
C TYR A 28 -2.61 5.18 -7.55
N HIS A 29 -1.79 6.08 -6.99
CA HIS A 29 -1.69 7.45 -7.50
C HIS A 29 -1.08 7.50 -8.91
N TYR A 30 -0.10 6.64 -9.20
CA TYR A 30 0.47 6.50 -10.53
C TYR A 30 -0.58 6.08 -11.57
N ILE A 31 -1.45 5.12 -11.24
CA ILE A 31 -2.49 4.63 -12.17
C ILE A 31 -3.51 5.72 -12.49
N GLN A 32 -3.95 6.49 -11.49
CA GLN A 32 -4.88 7.60 -11.72
C GLN A 32 -4.29 8.67 -12.63
N ASN A 33 -3.03 9.04 -12.41
CA ASN A 33 -2.35 10.03 -13.24
C ASN A 33 -2.09 9.48 -14.66
N LEU A 34 -1.76 8.19 -14.78
CA LEU A 34 -1.53 7.55 -16.07
C LEU A 34 -2.79 7.54 -16.94
N GLU A 35 -3.96 7.24 -16.37
CA GLU A 35 -5.22 7.19 -17.13
C GLU A 35 -5.57 8.56 -17.73
N SER A 36 -5.52 9.62 -16.91
CA SER A 36 -5.81 10.99 -17.38
C SER A 36 -4.82 11.44 -18.46
N TYR A 37 -3.53 11.13 -18.28
CA TYR A 37 -2.49 11.41 -19.26
C TYR A 37 -2.75 10.67 -20.58
N LEU A 38 -2.99 9.36 -20.55
CA LEU A 38 -3.25 8.54 -21.73
C LEU A 38 -4.50 9.00 -22.49
N ARG A 39 -5.59 9.35 -21.79
CA ARG A 39 -6.80 9.89 -22.43
C ARG A 39 -6.51 11.20 -23.16
N SER A 40 -5.77 12.12 -22.52
CA SER A 40 -5.42 13.41 -23.13
C SER A 40 -4.49 13.27 -24.35
N GLU A 41 -3.55 12.32 -24.30
CA GLU A 41 -2.62 12.04 -25.39
C GLU A 41 -3.35 11.40 -26.58
N GLN A 42 -4.25 10.44 -26.31
CA GLN A 42 -5.12 9.85 -27.32
C GLN A 42 -6.02 10.91 -27.99
N GLU A 43 -6.60 11.82 -27.20
CA GLU A 43 -7.45 12.90 -27.73
C GLU A 43 -6.69 13.83 -28.69
N GLN A 44 -5.52 14.33 -28.27
CA GLN A 44 -4.69 15.20 -29.12
C GLN A 44 -4.20 14.48 -30.39
N ARG A 45 -3.83 13.21 -30.27
CA ARG A 45 -3.40 12.38 -31.39
C ARG A 45 -4.52 12.21 -32.42
N LEU A 46 -5.76 11.96 -31.99
CA LEU A 46 -6.91 11.85 -32.89
C LEU A 46 -7.28 13.20 -33.51
N LEU A 47 -7.24 14.30 -32.75
CA LEU A 47 -7.48 15.66 -33.27
C LEU A 47 -6.53 16.01 -34.41
N ASN A 48 -5.22 15.79 -34.19
CA ASN A 48 -4.21 16.06 -35.21
C ASN A 48 -4.40 15.18 -36.46
N ARG A 49 -4.75 13.90 -36.27
CA ARG A 49 -5.04 13.00 -37.40
C ARG A 49 -6.31 13.37 -38.15
N ALA A 50 -7.39 13.70 -37.44
CA ALA A 50 -8.64 14.16 -38.05
C ALA A 50 -8.43 15.43 -38.87
N ALA A 51 -7.58 16.35 -38.40
CA ALA A 51 -7.18 17.54 -39.15
C ALA A 51 -6.41 17.23 -40.42
N LEU A 52 -5.43 16.32 -40.38
CA LEU A 52 -4.72 15.88 -41.58
C LEU A 52 -5.66 15.20 -42.58
N LEU A 53 -6.55 14.33 -42.10
CA LEU A 53 -7.55 13.69 -42.97
C LEU A 53 -8.51 14.71 -43.57
N ALA A 54 -8.96 15.70 -42.82
CA ALA A 54 -9.83 16.75 -43.33
C ALA A 54 -9.18 17.55 -44.47
N VAL A 55 -7.88 17.84 -44.36
CA VAL A 55 -7.10 18.46 -45.44
C VAL A 55 -7.00 17.54 -46.66
N VAL A 56 -6.77 16.24 -46.49
CA VAL A 56 -6.72 15.30 -47.64
C VAL A 56 -8.11 15.12 -48.29
N MET A 57 -9.17 15.14 -47.48
CA MET A 57 -10.53 14.99 -47.98
C MET A 57 -10.98 16.21 -48.77
N SER A 58 -10.53 17.43 -48.45
CA SER A 58 -10.97 18.65 -49.15
C SER A 58 -10.73 18.61 -50.66
N GLU A 59 -9.66 17.93 -51.10
CA GLU A 59 -9.33 17.73 -52.52
C GLU A 59 -10.26 16.71 -53.22
N HIS A 60 -10.86 15.81 -52.43
CA HIS A 60 -11.63 14.66 -52.93
C HIS A 60 -13.14 14.79 -52.72
N VAL A 61 -13.60 15.77 -51.94
CA VAL A 61 -15.03 16.05 -51.81
C VAL A 61 -15.54 16.56 -53.18
N PRO A 62 -16.53 15.90 -53.81
CA PRO A 62 -17.14 16.40 -55.03
C PRO A 62 -17.66 17.84 -54.84
N GLN A 63 -17.77 18.60 -55.94
CA GLN A 63 -18.62 19.79 -55.95
C GLN A 63 -20.07 19.33 -55.75
N PHE A 64 -20.47 19.16 -54.49
CA PHE A 64 -21.88 19.12 -54.18
C PHE A 64 -22.39 20.53 -54.42
N SER A 65 -23.10 20.71 -55.53
CA SER A 65 -23.97 21.85 -55.68
C SER A 65 -24.79 21.95 -54.40
N THR A 66 -24.64 23.06 -53.68
CA THR A 66 -25.61 23.60 -52.72
C THR A 66 -26.91 23.97 -53.44
N GLY A 67 -27.39 23.06 -54.29
CA GLY A 67 -28.50 23.21 -55.21
C GLY A 67 -29.51 22.12 -54.92
N ASP A 68 -29.96 22.08 -53.67
CA ASP A 68 -31.31 21.68 -53.27
C ASP A 68 -31.73 22.52 -52.04
N GLU A 69 -31.23 23.76 -51.96
CA GLU A 69 -31.91 24.83 -51.23
C GLU A 69 -33.14 25.23 -52.04
N THR A 70 -34.22 24.44 -51.95
CA THR A 70 -35.63 24.87 -52.07
C THR A 70 -36.54 23.64 -52.22
N THR A 71 -36.78 22.92 -51.14
CA THR A 71 -38.11 22.35 -50.92
C THR A 71 -38.56 22.72 -49.52
N THR A 72 -39.01 23.96 -49.38
CA THR A 72 -40.04 24.34 -48.42
C THR A 72 -41.24 23.42 -48.65
N GLY A 73 -41.38 22.39 -47.82
CA GLY A 73 -42.49 21.46 -47.89
C GLY A 73 -42.18 20.20 -47.11
N GLY A 74 -42.66 20.13 -45.87
CA GLY A 74 -42.47 19.03 -44.92
C GLY A 74 -42.91 17.66 -45.45
N ALA A 75 -42.06 17.02 -46.23
CA ALA A 75 -42.04 15.57 -46.39
C ALA A 75 -41.08 14.99 -45.34
N PRO A 76 -41.47 13.95 -44.57
CA PRO A 76 -40.64 13.43 -43.49
C PRO A 76 -39.28 12.96 -44.03
N LEU A 77 -38.21 13.34 -43.33
CA LEU A 77 -36.79 13.05 -43.62
C LEU A 77 -36.42 11.54 -43.65
N ALA A 78 -37.41 10.64 -43.64
CA ALA A 78 -37.29 9.17 -43.68
C ALA A 78 -37.02 8.61 -45.10
N SER A 79 -36.96 9.45 -46.13
CA SER A 79 -36.87 9.06 -47.54
C SER A 79 -35.43 9.07 -48.12
N HIS A 80 -34.43 8.71 -47.31
CA HIS A 80 -33.05 8.58 -47.79
C HIS A 80 -32.60 7.11 -47.77
N LEU A 81 -32.28 6.56 -48.96
CA LEU A 81 -31.80 5.18 -49.10
C LEU A 81 -30.27 5.15 -49.10
N TYR A 82 -29.68 4.62 -48.04
CA TYR A 82 -28.24 4.47 -47.92
C TYR A 82 -27.80 3.11 -48.47
N ILE A 83 -26.99 3.11 -49.53
CA ILE A 83 -26.61 1.88 -50.21
C ILE A 83 -25.14 1.56 -49.92
N ARG A 84 -24.89 0.49 -49.17
CA ARG A 84 -23.53 0.03 -48.85
C ARG A 84 -22.96 -0.90 -49.94
N PRO A 85 -21.65 -0.87 -50.22
CA PRO A 85 -21.05 -1.86 -51.08
C PRO A 85 -21.13 -3.26 -50.46
N LEU A 86 -21.28 -4.26 -51.32
CA LEU A 86 -21.25 -5.69 -51.03
C LEU A 86 -19.83 -6.22 -51.24
N ARG A 87 -19.44 -7.26 -50.49
CA ARG A 87 -18.13 -7.92 -50.63
C ARG A 87 -18.07 -8.85 -51.84
N TYR A 88 -19.20 -9.48 -52.16
CA TYR A 88 -19.35 -10.45 -53.25
C TYR A 88 -20.56 -10.07 -54.11
N ALA A 89 -20.60 -10.58 -55.35
CA ALA A 89 -21.79 -10.48 -56.19
C ALA A 89 -22.91 -11.34 -55.59
N ILE A 90 -24.14 -10.83 -55.61
CA ILE A 90 -25.32 -11.64 -55.30
C ILE A 90 -25.68 -12.47 -56.53
N GLN A 91 -25.88 -13.76 -56.34
CA GLN A 91 -26.48 -14.64 -57.32
C GLN A 91 -27.99 -14.38 -57.33
N LEU A 92 -28.54 -14.06 -58.50
CA LEU A 92 -29.99 -13.85 -58.63
C LEU A 92 -30.66 -15.21 -58.78
N ASP A 93 -30.99 -15.85 -57.67
CA ASP A 93 -31.68 -17.14 -57.63
C ASP A 93 -32.91 -17.14 -56.72
N GLY A 94 -33.22 -15.99 -56.10
CA GLY A 94 -34.40 -15.82 -55.27
C GLY A 94 -34.27 -16.44 -53.88
N TYR A 95 -33.07 -16.90 -53.49
CA TYR A 95 -32.77 -17.40 -52.14
C TYR A 95 -31.95 -16.39 -51.32
N LEU A 96 -32.17 -16.38 -50.00
CA LEU A 96 -31.54 -15.41 -49.10
C LEU A 96 -30.13 -15.80 -48.61
N ASP A 97 -29.58 -16.92 -49.11
CA ASP A 97 -28.32 -17.50 -48.64
C ASP A 97 -27.13 -16.55 -48.84
N ASP A 98 -27.10 -15.78 -49.93
CA ASP A 98 -26.05 -14.78 -50.17
C ASP A 98 -26.19 -13.53 -49.27
N TRP A 99 -27.43 -13.25 -48.84
CA TRP A 99 -27.75 -12.09 -48.02
C TRP A 99 -27.55 -12.33 -46.52
N GLN A 100 -27.43 -13.59 -46.09
CA GLN A 100 -27.20 -13.95 -44.69
C GLN A 100 -25.90 -13.37 -44.11
N TYR A 101 -24.92 -13.07 -44.97
CA TYR A 101 -23.66 -12.40 -44.59
C TYR A 101 -23.84 -10.90 -44.26
N TYR A 102 -25.05 -10.36 -44.41
CA TYR A 102 -25.39 -8.96 -44.15
C TYR A 102 -26.67 -8.81 -43.29
N PRO A 103 -26.72 -9.40 -42.08
CA PRO A 103 -27.94 -9.44 -41.26
C PRO A 103 -28.38 -8.04 -40.78
N ASP A 104 -27.43 -7.14 -40.52
CA ASP A 104 -27.69 -5.79 -40.02
C ASP A 104 -28.31 -4.82 -41.06
N ARG A 105 -28.63 -5.31 -42.26
CA ARG A 105 -29.12 -4.51 -43.39
C ARG A 105 -30.61 -4.66 -43.67
N VAL A 106 -31.35 -5.37 -42.81
CA VAL A 106 -32.80 -5.56 -42.97
C VAL A 106 -33.55 -4.31 -42.54
N ARG A 107 -34.49 -3.89 -43.40
CA ARG A 107 -35.48 -2.87 -43.08
C ARG A 107 -36.86 -3.45 -43.38
N THR A 108 -37.79 -3.30 -42.45
CA THR A 108 -39.12 -3.87 -42.57
C THR A 108 -40.16 -2.77 -42.61
N PHE A 109 -41.04 -2.82 -43.61
CA PHE A 109 -42.28 -2.08 -43.68
C PHE A 109 -43.43 -3.01 -43.32
N VAL A 110 -44.41 -2.48 -42.59
CA VAL A 110 -45.60 -3.19 -42.17
C VAL A 110 -46.78 -2.29 -42.47
N HIS A 111 -47.89 -2.84 -42.99
CA HIS A 111 -49.10 -2.07 -43.22
C HIS A 111 -49.54 -1.37 -41.91
N PRO A 112 -49.78 -0.04 -41.88
CA PRO A 112 -50.05 0.71 -40.65
C PRO A 112 -51.25 0.21 -39.86
N ASP A 113 -52.31 -0.20 -40.57
CA ASP A 113 -53.61 -0.56 -39.97
C ASP A 113 -53.80 -2.08 -39.81
N ASN A 114 -53.02 -2.92 -40.50
CA ASN A 114 -53.14 -4.38 -40.46
C ASN A 114 -51.78 -5.08 -40.70
N PRO A 115 -51.00 -5.35 -39.65
CA PRO A 115 -49.67 -5.94 -39.78
C PRO A 115 -49.57 -7.32 -40.44
N GLN A 116 -50.71 -8.02 -40.58
CA GLN A 116 -50.79 -9.35 -41.19
C GLN A 116 -51.15 -9.33 -42.67
N ASP A 117 -51.55 -8.16 -43.19
CA ASP A 117 -51.92 -7.90 -44.59
C ASP A 117 -50.67 -7.99 -45.47
N LEU A 118 -49.77 -7.01 -45.26
CA LEU A 118 -48.54 -6.89 -46.03
C LEU A 118 -47.39 -6.48 -45.14
N LYS A 119 -46.32 -7.29 -45.17
CA LYS A 119 -45.05 -6.98 -44.54
C LYS A 119 -43.91 -7.18 -45.52
N ILE A 120 -43.10 -6.14 -45.71
CA ILE A 120 -42.01 -6.13 -46.67
C ILE A 120 -40.70 -5.93 -45.93
N SER A 121 -39.83 -6.93 -45.94
CA SER A 121 -38.45 -6.82 -45.50
C SER A 121 -37.53 -6.67 -46.71
N TYR A 122 -36.65 -5.69 -46.72
CA TYR A 122 -35.74 -5.47 -47.85
C TYR A 122 -34.29 -5.30 -47.43
N ARG A 123 -33.39 -5.63 -48.35
CA ARG A 123 -31.94 -5.38 -48.24
C ARG A 123 -31.43 -4.78 -49.55
N LEU A 124 -30.54 -3.79 -49.44
CA LEU A 124 -29.92 -3.09 -50.58
C LEU A 124 -28.40 -3.16 -50.52
N GLY A 125 -27.75 -3.28 -51.67
CA GLY A 125 -26.30 -3.20 -51.76
C GLY A 125 -25.79 -2.97 -53.17
N THR A 126 -24.59 -2.40 -53.29
CA THR A 126 -23.93 -2.23 -54.59
C THR A 126 -22.76 -3.18 -54.75
N TYR A 127 -22.60 -3.77 -55.93
CA TYR A 127 -21.39 -4.51 -56.28
C TYR A 127 -20.98 -4.14 -57.71
N HIS A 128 -19.75 -3.64 -57.86
CA HIS A 128 -19.26 -3.05 -59.11
C HIS A 128 -20.24 -2.01 -59.68
N ASN A 129 -20.82 -2.27 -60.86
CA ASN A 129 -21.70 -1.35 -61.58
C ASN A 129 -23.19 -1.67 -61.40
N TYR A 130 -23.56 -2.47 -60.39
CA TYR A 130 -24.92 -2.91 -60.17
C TYR A 130 -25.40 -2.61 -58.75
N LEU A 131 -26.65 -2.16 -58.66
CA LEU A 131 -27.45 -2.15 -57.45
C LEU A 131 -28.21 -3.47 -57.37
N TYR A 132 -28.16 -4.11 -56.21
CA TYR A 132 -28.92 -5.29 -55.85
C TYR A 132 -29.94 -4.92 -54.78
N LEU A 133 -31.17 -5.39 -54.95
CA LEU A 133 -32.26 -5.26 -53.99
C LEU A 133 -32.92 -6.64 -53.85
N VAL A 134 -33.08 -7.10 -52.61
CA VAL A 134 -33.95 -8.23 -52.30
C VAL A 134 -35.12 -7.77 -51.45
N LEU A 135 -36.28 -8.32 -51.74
CA LEU A 135 -37.55 -8.09 -51.06
C LEU A 135 -38.07 -9.45 -50.58
N GLU A 136 -38.28 -9.57 -49.29
CA GLU A 136 -38.99 -10.67 -48.64
C GLU A 136 -40.35 -10.12 -48.23
N ILE A 137 -41.38 -10.63 -48.86
CA ILE A 137 -42.74 -10.12 -48.78
C ILE A 137 -43.55 -11.21 -48.09
N GLU A 138 -44.14 -10.87 -46.95
CA GLU A 138 -45.17 -11.65 -46.30
C GLU A 138 -46.52 -11.04 -46.69
N ASP A 139 -47.35 -11.85 -47.34
CA ASP A 139 -48.60 -11.47 -48.01
C ASP A 139 -49.59 -12.65 -47.81
N ASP A 140 -50.84 -12.33 -47.48
CA ASP A 140 -51.88 -13.33 -47.17
C ASP A 140 -52.61 -13.86 -48.40
N GLU A 141 -52.63 -13.12 -49.52
CA GLU A 141 -53.26 -13.54 -50.77
C GLU A 141 -52.41 -13.32 -52.03
N LEU A 142 -51.74 -14.40 -52.46
CA LEU A 142 -50.88 -14.38 -53.65
C LEU A 142 -51.66 -14.32 -54.98
N ILE A 143 -51.56 -13.19 -55.70
CA ILE A 143 -52.16 -13.00 -57.03
C ILE A 143 -51.11 -12.77 -58.12
N TYR A 144 -50.82 -13.85 -58.86
CA TYR A 144 -50.01 -13.79 -60.09
C TYR A 144 -50.74 -13.15 -61.27
N ARG A 145 -49.94 -12.60 -62.20
CA ARG A 145 -50.43 -12.07 -63.46
C ARG A 145 -51.02 -13.17 -64.34
N GLN A 146 -52.18 -12.91 -64.94
CA GLN A 146 -52.78 -13.88 -65.88
C GLN A 146 -51.85 -14.15 -67.07
N PRO A 147 -51.66 -15.44 -67.46
CA PRO A 147 -50.98 -15.79 -68.71
C PRO A 147 -51.65 -15.08 -69.88
N ASN A 148 -50.88 -14.36 -70.72
CA ASN A 148 -51.32 -13.54 -71.86
C ASN A 148 -51.94 -12.17 -71.52
N SER A 149 -51.98 -11.74 -70.25
CA SER A 149 -52.37 -10.36 -69.92
C SER A 149 -51.25 -9.36 -70.23
N LEU A 150 -51.56 -8.34 -71.04
CA LEU A 150 -50.70 -7.18 -71.27
C LEU A 150 -50.74 -6.16 -70.13
N ARG A 151 -51.71 -6.29 -69.21
CA ARG A 151 -51.84 -5.43 -68.03
C ARG A 151 -50.91 -5.90 -66.92
N LEU A 152 -50.17 -4.95 -66.35
CA LEU A 152 -49.19 -5.15 -65.29
C LEU A 152 -49.68 -4.65 -63.92
N ASP A 153 -50.89 -4.08 -63.85
CA ASP A 153 -51.48 -3.43 -62.68
C ASP A 153 -52.60 -4.23 -61.99
N ARG A 154 -52.83 -5.49 -62.41
CA ARG A 154 -53.96 -6.34 -61.98
C ARG A 154 -53.54 -7.63 -61.27
N SER A 155 -52.39 -7.56 -60.62
CA SER A 155 -51.72 -8.65 -59.92
C SER A 155 -50.64 -8.02 -59.05
N ASP A 156 -50.04 -8.81 -58.18
CA ASP A 156 -48.96 -8.32 -57.35
C ASP A 156 -47.78 -7.92 -58.23
N HIS A 157 -47.21 -6.76 -57.93
CA HIS A 157 -46.14 -6.22 -58.75
C HIS A 157 -45.24 -5.26 -57.97
N LEU A 158 -43.96 -5.34 -58.31
CA LEU A 158 -42.96 -4.42 -57.81
C LEU A 158 -42.92 -3.18 -58.72
N ARG A 159 -43.05 -2.00 -58.13
CA ARG A 159 -42.88 -0.71 -58.78
C ARG A 159 -41.54 -0.11 -58.41
N ILE A 160 -40.83 0.41 -59.39
CA ILE A 160 -39.54 1.10 -59.23
C ILE A 160 -39.67 2.46 -59.92
N GLY A 161 -39.31 3.53 -59.22
CA GLY A 161 -39.16 4.87 -59.77
C GLY A 161 -37.73 5.34 -59.59
N LEU A 162 -37.13 5.90 -60.64
CA LEU A 162 -35.77 6.44 -60.57
C LEU A 162 -35.63 7.70 -61.42
N LEU A 163 -34.66 8.53 -61.03
CA LEU A 163 -34.20 9.66 -61.83
C LEU A 163 -32.84 9.29 -62.40
N ASN A 164 -32.62 9.41 -63.71
CA ASN A 164 -31.29 9.13 -64.28
C ASN A 164 -30.31 10.29 -64.01
N LYS A 165 -29.03 10.13 -64.38
CA LYS A 165 -28.00 11.17 -64.19
C LYS A 165 -28.26 12.47 -64.96
N ALA A 166 -29.10 12.43 -66.00
CA ALA A 166 -29.52 13.60 -66.78
C ALA A 166 -30.79 14.27 -66.21
N GLY A 167 -31.37 13.75 -65.13
CA GLY A 167 -32.57 14.30 -64.51
C GLY A 167 -33.89 13.77 -65.09
N GLU A 168 -33.88 12.81 -66.00
CA GLU A 168 -35.09 12.22 -66.57
C GLU A 168 -35.69 11.20 -65.59
N PHE A 169 -36.98 11.34 -65.31
CA PHE A 169 -37.74 10.40 -64.50
C PHE A 169 -38.14 9.16 -65.33
N SER A 170 -38.05 7.98 -64.73
CA SER A 170 -38.52 6.74 -65.35
C SER A 170 -39.14 5.82 -64.31
N ARG A 171 -40.23 5.16 -64.71
CA ARG A 171 -40.95 4.19 -63.89
C ARG A 171 -40.86 2.81 -64.53
N TYR A 172 -40.66 1.80 -63.70
CA TYR A 172 -40.57 0.40 -64.11
C TYR A 172 -41.43 -0.47 -63.23
N TRP A 173 -42.19 -1.38 -63.82
CA TRP A 173 -42.98 -2.38 -63.09
C TRP A 173 -42.48 -3.79 -63.40
N ILE A 174 -42.44 -4.66 -62.39
CA ILE A 174 -42.08 -6.07 -62.51
C ILE A 174 -43.27 -6.87 -61.99
N SER A 175 -43.81 -7.76 -62.82
CA SER A 175 -44.90 -8.67 -62.47
C SER A 175 -44.79 -9.95 -63.26
N THR A 176 -45.15 -11.07 -62.65
CA THR A 176 -44.90 -12.40 -63.21
C THR A 176 -46.16 -13.28 -63.24
N PRO A 177 -46.33 -14.14 -64.26
CA PRO A 177 -47.40 -15.14 -64.27
C PRO A 177 -47.05 -16.43 -63.50
N SER A 178 -45.78 -16.62 -63.16
CA SER A 178 -45.28 -17.77 -62.40
C SER A 178 -43.94 -17.43 -61.72
N PRO A 179 -43.50 -18.19 -60.70
CA PRO A 179 -42.14 -18.09 -60.18
C PRO A 179 -41.08 -18.26 -61.27
N GLY A 180 -39.94 -17.58 -61.12
CA GLY A 180 -38.77 -17.65 -61.99
C GLY A 180 -38.20 -16.29 -62.41
N TRP A 181 -37.45 -16.29 -63.50
CA TRP A 181 -36.80 -15.09 -64.06
C TRP A 181 -37.81 -14.04 -64.52
N VAL A 182 -37.60 -12.81 -64.07
CA VAL A 182 -38.43 -11.65 -64.40
C VAL A 182 -37.61 -10.50 -64.99
N ASN A 183 -38.25 -9.74 -65.87
CA ASN A 183 -37.71 -8.48 -66.40
C ASN A 183 -38.66 -7.34 -66.03
N ALA A 184 -38.11 -6.14 -65.87
CA ALA A 184 -38.93 -4.96 -65.67
C ALA A 184 -39.54 -4.45 -66.98
N TYR A 185 -40.64 -3.71 -66.86
CA TYR A 185 -41.29 -3.03 -67.96
C TYR A 185 -41.32 -1.53 -67.69
N ARG A 186 -40.76 -0.73 -68.60
CA ARG A 186 -40.83 0.73 -68.53
C ARG A 186 -42.27 1.17 -68.75
N ILE A 187 -42.77 1.97 -67.81
CA ILE A 187 -44.12 2.55 -67.84
C ILE A 187 -44.01 3.99 -68.34
N PRO A 188 -44.67 4.34 -69.46
CA PRO A 188 -44.65 5.71 -69.97
C PRO A 188 -45.41 6.67 -69.03
N GLU A 189 -45.01 7.94 -68.99
CA GLU A 189 -45.79 8.99 -68.32
C GLU A 189 -47.16 9.17 -69.00
N LYS A 190 -48.19 9.49 -68.20
CA LYS A 190 -49.62 9.44 -68.59
C LYS A 190 -49.90 10.15 -69.94
N LYS A 191 -50.75 9.51 -70.77
CA LYS A 191 -51.21 9.84 -72.15
C LYS A 191 -50.37 9.31 -73.33
N SER A 192 -49.46 8.36 -73.12
CA SER A 192 -48.91 7.62 -74.26
C SER A 192 -49.77 6.40 -74.59
N THR A 193 -50.18 6.26 -75.85
CA THR A 193 -50.79 5.04 -76.43
C THR A 193 -49.80 3.87 -76.55
N MET A 194 -48.54 4.06 -76.13
CA MET A 194 -47.52 3.01 -76.16
C MET A 194 -47.73 1.98 -75.05
N ALA A 195 -47.69 0.71 -75.44
CA ALA A 195 -47.63 -0.41 -74.52
C ALA A 195 -46.34 -0.37 -73.65
N PRO A 196 -46.37 -0.92 -72.43
CA PRO A 196 -45.17 -1.08 -71.60
C PRO A 196 -44.05 -1.76 -72.38
N GLN A 197 -42.83 -1.21 -72.31
CA GLN A 197 -41.68 -1.76 -73.03
C GLN A 197 -40.79 -2.57 -72.07
N PRO A 198 -40.35 -3.78 -72.45
CA PRO A 198 -39.44 -4.55 -71.61
C PRO A 198 -38.10 -3.82 -71.46
N GLU A 199 -37.59 -3.78 -70.22
CA GLU A 199 -36.30 -3.22 -69.83
C GLU A 199 -35.39 -4.37 -69.37
N PHE A 200 -34.61 -4.91 -70.29
CA PHE A 200 -33.74 -6.07 -70.04
C PHE A 200 -32.52 -5.76 -69.16
N ARG A 201 -32.25 -4.47 -68.90
CA ARG A 201 -31.17 -4.08 -67.98
C ARG A 201 -31.55 -4.33 -66.52
N ILE A 202 -32.83 -4.29 -66.18
CA ILE A 202 -33.34 -4.61 -64.85
C ILE A 202 -33.78 -6.07 -64.88
N LYS A 203 -32.99 -6.93 -64.24
CA LYS A 203 -33.25 -8.38 -64.16
C LYS A 203 -33.60 -8.74 -62.73
N GLY A 204 -34.45 -9.74 -62.56
CA GLY A 204 -34.69 -10.31 -61.26
C GLY A 204 -35.13 -11.76 -61.31
N GLU A 205 -35.22 -12.35 -60.14
CA GLU A 205 -35.79 -13.67 -59.88
C GLU A 205 -36.92 -13.49 -58.88
N TRP A 206 -38.08 -14.09 -59.18
CA TRP A 206 -39.26 -14.05 -58.32
C TRP A 206 -39.56 -15.46 -57.84
N GLN A 207 -39.48 -15.68 -56.53
CA GLN A 207 -39.71 -16.99 -55.91
C GLN A 207 -40.88 -16.92 -54.94
N GLU A 208 -41.68 -17.98 -54.91
CA GLU A 208 -42.76 -18.14 -53.95
C GLU A 208 -42.21 -18.73 -52.65
N THR A 209 -42.68 -18.23 -51.52
CA THR A 209 -42.36 -18.74 -50.19
C THR A 209 -43.63 -19.22 -49.50
N ALA A 210 -43.50 -19.93 -48.37
CA ALA A 210 -44.65 -20.41 -47.61
C ALA A 210 -45.56 -19.31 -47.05
N ARG A 211 -45.13 -18.04 -47.10
CA ARG A 211 -45.84 -16.89 -46.53
C ARG A 211 -45.93 -15.68 -47.47
N GLY A 212 -45.56 -15.82 -48.74
CA GLY A 212 -45.49 -14.68 -49.66
C GLY A 212 -44.45 -14.85 -50.77
N TYR A 213 -43.66 -13.82 -51.06
CA TYR A 213 -42.70 -13.80 -52.16
C TYR A 213 -41.28 -13.40 -51.73
N THR A 214 -40.28 -13.97 -52.39
CA THR A 214 -38.92 -13.42 -52.43
C THR A 214 -38.63 -12.88 -53.82
N ILE A 215 -38.28 -11.60 -53.91
CA ILE A 215 -37.96 -10.95 -55.18
C ILE A 215 -36.54 -10.40 -55.09
N GLU A 216 -35.65 -10.94 -55.89
CA GLU A 216 -34.31 -10.41 -56.07
C GLU A 216 -34.22 -9.66 -57.37
N ILE A 217 -33.68 -8.44 -57.34
CA ILE A 217 -33.47 -7.63 -58.53
C ILE A 217 -32.05 -7.08 -58.59
N ARG A 218 -31.59 -6.89 -59.82
CA ARG A 218 -30.35 -6.22 -60.17
C ARG A 218 -30.58 -5.19 -61.26
N LEU A 219 -30.07 -3.99 -61.05
CA LEU A 219 -30.10 -2.91 -62.03
C LEU A 219 -28.75 -2.18 -62.12
N PRO A 220 -28.32 -1.71 -63.31
CA PRO A 220 -27.09 -0.95 -63.46
C PRO A 220 -27.13 0.38 -62.69
N THR A 221 -26.09 0.70 -61.92
CA THR A 221 -25.96 1.99 -61.23
C THR A 221 -25.86 3.16 -62.20
N SER A 222 -25.49 2.93 -63.46
CA SER A 222 -25.51 3.95 -64.52
C SER A 222 -26.92 4.46 -64.85
N MET A 223 -27.96 3.67 -64.57
CA MET A 223 -29.36 4.08 -64.74
C MET A 223 -29.85 4.98 -63.60
N ILE A 224 -29.14 4.98 -62.45
CA ILE A 224 -29.56 5.61 -61.22
C ILE A 224 -28.79 6.94 -61.05
N GLY A 225 -29.54 8.03 -60.90
CA GLY A 225 -29.06 9.34 -60.50
C GLY A 225 -29.10 9.49 -58.97
N HIS A 226 -29.63 10.62 -58.49
CA HIS A 226 -29.68 10.91 -57.06
C HIS A 226 -31.00 10.50 -56.38
N LYS A 227 -32.03 10.07 -57.13
CA LYS A 227 -33.32 9.61 -56.58
C LYS A 227 -33.73 8.23 -57.09
N PHE A 228 -34.26 7.41 -56.19
CA PHE A 228 -34.76 6.06 -56.43
C PHE A 228 -35.74 5.68 -55.32
N ALA A 229 -36.83 5.05 -55.69
CA ALA A 229 -37.75 4.41 -54.76
C ALA A 229 -38.27 3.12 -55.37
N PHE A 230 -38.63 2.19 -54.51
CA PHE A 230 -39.42 1.03 -54.88
C PHE A 230 -40.61 0.89 -53.93
N ALA A 231 -41.68 0.29 -54.43
CA ALA A 231 -42.86 -0.07 -53.66
C ALA A 231 -43.48 -1.35 -54.25
N PHE A 232 -43.96 -2.23 -53.39
CA PHE A 232 -44.74 -3.39 -53.78
C PHE A 232 -46.22 -3.02 -53.76
N ALA A 233 -46.91 -3.37 -54.83
CA ALA A 233 -48.34 -3.14 -54.99
C ALA A 233 -49.06 -4.47 -54.84
N ASP A 234 -49.95 -4.51 -53.85
CA ASP A 234 -50.69 -5.67 -53.37
C ASP A 234 -52.07 -5.73 -54.00
N VAL A 235 -52.52 -6.94 -54.33
CA VAL A 235 -53.82 -7.17 -54.96
C VAL A 235 -54.45 -8.42 -54.38
N ASP A 236 -55.46 -8.27 -53.51
CA ASP A 236 -56.06 -9.42 -52.83
C ASP A 236 -57.39 -9.83 -53.48
N ASP A 237 -58.15 -8.86 -54.03
CA ASP A 237 -59.43 -9.15 -54.68
C ASP A 237 -59.23 -9.79 -56.07
N ARG A 238 -59.42 -11.12 -56.16
CA ARG A 238 -59.33 -11.91 -57.41
C ARG A 238 -60.26 -11.46 -58.53
N ASP A 239 -61.38 -10.82 -58.20
CA ASP A 239 -62.41 -10.40 -59.15
C ASP A 239 -62.18 -8.95 -59.63
N LYS A 240 -61.99 -8.01 -58.70
CA LYS A 240 -61.75 -6.59 -59.04
C LYS A 240 -60.32 -6.33 -59.51
N ARG A 241 -59.35 -7.05 -58.94
CA ARG A 241 -57.90 -6.94 -59.22
C ARG A 241 -57.39 -5.51 -59.25
N ALA A 242 -57.87 -4.72 -58.30
CA ALA A 242 -57.40 -3.37 -58.06
C ALA A 242 -56.30 -3.41 -57.00
N VAL A 243 -55.33 -2.51 -57.08
CA VAL A 243 -54.29 -2.40 -56.04
C VAL A 243 -54.94 -1.91 -54.76
N GLU A 244 -54.86 -2.73 -53.73
CA GLU A 244 -55.40 -2.47 -52.39
C GLU A 244 -54.38 -1.70 -51.57
N THR A 245 -53.18 -2.27 -51.44
CA THR A 245 -52.08 -1.71 -50.67
C THR A 245 -50.89 -1.36 -51.56
N LEU A 246 -50.20 -0.26 -51.23
CA LEU A 246 -48.90 0.09 -51.82
C LEU A 246 -47.91 0.38 -50.69
N ALA A 247 -46.96 -0.52 -50.46
CA ALA A 247 -45.97 -0.37 -49.38
C ALA A 247 -44.53 -0.35 -49.92
N GLY A 248 -43.69 0.52 -49.35
CA GLY A 248 -42.29 0.61 -49.74
C GLY A 248 -41.60 1.90 -49.30
N THR A 249 -40.54 2.24 -50.02
CA THR A 249 -39.62 3.35 -49.67
C THR A 249 -40.12 4.75 -50.05
N GLY A 250 -41.34 4.86 -50.55
CA GLY A 250 -41.98 6.12 -50.98
C GLY A 250 -42.89 5.91 -52.19
N GLU A 251 -43.64 6.95 -52.57
CA GLU A 251 -44.46 6.89 -53.80
C GLU A 251 -43.57 6.89 -55.05
N THR A 252 -43.76 5.89 -55.91
CA THR A 252 -43.01 5.75 -57.18
C THR A 252 -43.66 6.51 -58.35
N GLY A 253 -44.61 7.40 -58.02
CA GLY A 253 -45.47 8.12 -58.95
C GLY A 253 -44.80 9.32 -59.62
N THR A 254 -44.00 10.07 -58.88
CA THR A 254 -43.38 11.30 -59.40
C THR A 254 -41.97 11.49 -58.86
N ALA A 255 -41.13 12.25 -59.59
CA ALA A 255 -39.74 12.53 -59.19
C ALA A 255 -39.62 13.26 -57.83
N ALA A 256 -40.64 14.04 -57.44
CA ALA A 256 -40.68 14.75 -56.16
C ALA A 256 -40.85 13.81 -54.95
N GLN A 257 -41.51 12.68 -55.15
CA GLN A 257 -41.84 11.70 -54.09
C GLN A 257 -40.80 10.58 -53.95
N LEU A 258 -39.80 10.54 -54.84
CA LEU A 258 -38.74 9.54 -54.78
C LEU A 258 -37.80 9.80 -53.60
N SER A 259 -37.38 8.71 -52.97
CA SER A 259 -36.31 8.72 -51.98
C SER A 259 -34.98 9.13 -52.60
N THR A 260 -34.19 9.93 -51.89
CA THR A 260 -32.86 10.34 -52.34
C THR A 260 -31.86 9.25 -51.95
N ILE A 261 -31.11 8.73 -52.92
CA ILE A 261 -30.05 7.76 -52.63
C ILE A 261 -28.80 8.47 -52.16
N VAL A 262 -28.15 7.91 -51.14
CA VAL A 262 -26.77 8.20 -50.80
C VAL A 262 -25.94 6.94 -51.05
N ILE A 263 -25.10 6.98 -52.10
CA ILE A 263 -24.08 5.95 -52.36
C ILE A 263 -22.75 6.48 -51.82
N PRO A 264 -22.08 5.78 -50.90
CA PRO A 264 -20.75 6.15 -50.43
C PRO A 264 -19.80 6.26 -51.62
N ILE A 265 -18.99 7.32 -51.63
CA ILE A 265 -18.07 7.57 -52.73
C ILE A 265 -16.99 6.48 -52.67
N PRO A 266 -16.91 5.57 -53.67
CA PRO A 266 -16.00 4.43 -53.59
C PRO A 266 -14.54 4.86 -53.51
N ALA A 267 -14.18 5.93 -54.23
CA ALA A 267 -12.83 6.49 -54.22
C ALA A 267 -12.41 6.99 -52.82
N MET A 268 -13.28 7.72 -52.12
CA MET A 268 -13.03 8.19 -50.75
C MET A 268 -12.97 7.01 -49.78
N THR A 269 -13.89 6.04 -49.90
CA THR A 269 -13.89 4.85 -49.06
C THR A 269 -12.58 4.06 -49.21
N SER A 270 -12.08 3.90 -50.43
CA SER A 270 -10.79 3.24 -50.71
C SER A 270 -9.60 4.05 -50.20
N LEU A 271 -9.65 5.38 -50.25
CA LEU A 271 -8.59 6.25 -49.70
C LEU A 271 -8.57 6.18 -48.18
N LEU A 272 -9.73 6.27 -47.51
CA LEU A 272 -9.85 6.12 -46.07
C LEU A 272 -9.35 4.75 -45.60
N LYS A 273 -9.69 3.66 -46.29
CA LYS A 273 -9.17 2.32 -45.98
C LYS A 273 -7.64 2.22 -46.02
N ARG A 274 -6.95 3.03 -46.85
CA ARG A 274 -5.48 3.08 -46.90
C ARG A 274 -4.87 3.91 -45.78
N LEU A 275 -5.61 4.89 -45.25
CA LEU A 275 -5.16 5.81 -44.20
C LEU A 275 -5.60 5.40 -42.79
N GLN A 276 -6.52 4.43 -42.70
CA GLN A 276 -7.05 3.91 -41.45
C GLN A 276 -5.99 3.11 -40.69
N THR A 277 -5.96 3.22 -39.36
CA THR A 277 -5.21 2.31 -38.49
C THR A 277 -6.13 1.26 -37.85
N PRO A 278 -5.60 0.11 -37.40
CA PRO A 278 -6.40 -0.90 -36.70
C PRO A 278 -7.13 -0.31 -35.48
N GLY A 279 -8.37 -0.72 -35.25
CA GLY A 279 -9.19 -0.28 -34.12
C GLY A 279 -9.83 1.10 -34.27
N GLU A 280 -9.65 1.76 -35.42
CA GLU A 280 -10.28 3.05 -35.73
C GLU A 280 -11.40 2.92 -36.75
N ARG A 281 -12.40 3.78 -36.59
CA ARG A 281 -13.45 4.01 -37.58
C ARG A 281 -13.43 5.46 -38.03
N ILE A 282 -13.45 5.67 -39.34
CA ILE A 282 -13.41 7.00 -39.95
C ILE A 282 -14.68 7.22 -40.77
N TRP A 283 -15.36 8.33 -40.49
CA TRP A 283 -16.53 8.81 -41.20
C TRP A 283 -16.19 10.10 -41.92
N VAL A 284 -16.77 10.29 -43.10
CA VAL A 284 -16.82 11.60 -43.76
C VAL A 284 -18.27 11.96 -43.96
N VAL A 285 -18.67 13.14 -43.51
CA VAL A 285 -20.04 13.63 -43.62
C VAL A 285 -20.13 14.92 -44.40
N ASP A 286 -21.26 15.15 -45.06
CA ASP A 286 -21.58 16.42 -45.72
C ASP A 286 -22.19 17.44 -44.72
N GLY A 287 -22.47 18.66 -45.19
CA GLY A 287 -23.13 19.70 -44.39
C GLY A 287 -24.56 19.36 -43.91
N ASN A 288 -25.15 18.26 -44.37
CA ASN A 288 -26.47 17.76 -43.94
C ASN A 288 -26.37 16.50 -43.06
N TYR A 289 -25.20 16.26 -42.46
CA TYR A 289 -24.90 15.10 -41.61
C TYR A 289 -24.95 13.74 -42.34
N ARG A 290 -24.98 13.72 -43.67
CA ARG A 290 -25.04 12.48 -44.47
C ARG A 290 -23.65 11.86 -44.58
N VAL A 291 -23.55 10.56 -44.38
CA VAL A 291 -22.29 9.82 -44.47
C VAL A 291 -21.90 9.64 -45.95
N LEU A 292 -20.81 10.28 -46.37
CA LEU A 292 -20.25 10.22 -47.73
C LEU A 292 -19.27 9.06 -47.90
N ALA A 293 -18.56 8.69 -46.82
CA ALA A 293 -17.62 7.58 -46.81
C ALA A 293 -17.45 7.04 -45.39
N LEU A 294 -17.20 5.72 -45.29
CA LEU A 294 -16.97 5.00 -44.04
C LEU A 294 -15.83 4.00 -44.26
N ALA A 295 -14.82 4.03 -43.39
CA ALA A 295 -13.79 3.01 -43.35
C ALA A 295 -13.53 2.58 -41.91
N GLY A 296 -13.28 1.29 -41.74
CA GLY A 296 -12.88 0.73 -40.46
C GLY A 296 -13.99 0.27 -39.54
N ASP A 297 -13.55 -0.21 -38.39
CA ASP A 297 -14.36 -0.78 -37.34
C ASP A 297 -13.65 -0.55 -35.99
N ILE A 298 -14.43 -0.14 -35.00
CA ILE A 298 -13.98 0.05 -33.61
C ILE A 298 -13.94 -1.24 -32.81
N ARG A 299 -14.55 -2.33 -33.32
CA ARG A 299 -14.54 -3.67 -32.72
C ARG A 299 -13.24 -4.46 -32.99
N GLY A 300 -12.31 -3.88 -33.75
CA GLY A 300 -11.12 -4.57 -34.24
C GLY A 300 -9.90 -4.48 -33.33
N ASN A 301 -9.80 -5.38 -32.34
CA ASN A 301 -8.53 -6.01 -31.99
C ASN A 301 -8.79 -7.42 -31.43
N GLU A 302 -8.90 -8.42 -32.32
CA GLU A 302 -9.02 -9.85 -31.99
C GLU A 302 -7.85 -10.36 -31.12
N ASN A 303 -6.75 -9.61 -31.06
CA ASN A 303 -5.56 -9.95 -30.27
C ASN A 303 -5.67 -9.63 -28.76
N ALA A 304 -6.79 -9.07 -28.28
CA ALA A 304 -6.98 -8.86 -26.84
C ALA A 304 -7.28 -10.18 -26.09
N SER A 305 -7.79 -11.20 -26.79
CA SER A 305 -8.06 -12.54 -26.25
C SER A 305 -6.78 -13.30 -25.88
N SER A 306 -5.60 -12.81 -26.29
CA SER A 306 -4.31 -13.46 -26.06
C SER A 306 -3.85 -13.44 -24.59
N TYR A 307 -4.44 -12.60 -23.72
CA TYR A 307 -4.09 -12.59 -22.30
C TYR A 307 -4.62 -13.81 -21.51
N GLN A 308 -5.37 -14.72 -22.14
CA GLN A 308 -5.81 -15.98 -21.51
C GLN A 308 -5.03 -17.23 -21.91
N GLN A 309 -4.13 -17.18 -22.91
CA GLN A 309 -3.50 -18.41 -23.44
C GLN A 309 -1.98 -18.37 -23.43
N GLY A 310 -1.43 -18.44 -22.22
CA GLY A 310 -0.01 -18.71 -21.95
C GLY A 310 0.14 -19.63 -20.75
N GLN A 311 -0.38 -20.86 -20.82
CA GLN A 311 -0.01 -21.93 -19.89
C GLN A 311 1.11 -22.77 -20.52
N PRO A 312 2.33 -22.81 -19.96
CA PRO A 312 3.12 -24.03 -19.99
C PRO A 312 2.48 -25.05 -19.03
N ALA A 313 2.40 -26.29 -19.48
CA ALA A 313 1.71 -27.42 -18.84
C ALA A 313 2.41 -28.00 -17.59
N ASN A 314 2.94 -27.15 -16.69
CA ASN A 314 3.44 -27.57 -15.38
C ASN A 314 2.62 -26.88 -14.29
N GLU A 315 2.16 -27.64 -13.29
CA GLU A 315 1.48 -27.06 -12.12
C GLU A 315 2.33 -25.93 -11.55
N PRO A 316 1.86 -24.68 -11.58
CA PRO A 316 2.72 -23.58 -11.23
C PRO A 316 2.74 -23.44 -9.70
N PRO A 317 3.86 -22.99 -9.11
CA PRO A 317 4.08 -22.98 -7.67
C PRO A 317 2.98 -22.20 -6.93
N LEU A 318 2.76 -22.49 -5.64
CA LEU A 318 1.69 -21.91 -4.81
C LEU A 318 1.57 -20.38 -4.96
N LEU A 319 2.71 -19.68 -5.07
CA LEU A 319 2.79 -18.24 -5.30
C LEU A 319 2.12 -17.76 -6.59
N SER A 320 2.25 -18.51 -7.70
CA SER A 320 1.60 -18.20 -8.98
C SER A 320 0.08 -18.42 -8.95
N ARG A 321 -0.42 -19.37 -8.13
CA ARG A 321 -1.85 -19.59 -7.91
C ARG A 321 -2.45 -18.39 -7.18
N MET A 322 -1.82 -17.97 -6.08
CA MET A 322 -2.23 -16.77 -5.34
C MET A 322 -2.17 -15.51 -6.21
N MET A 323 -1.08 -15.34 -6.98
CA MET A 323 -0.92 -14.19 -7.88
C MET A 323 -2.02 -14.14 -8.94
N ARG A 324 -2.40 -15.28 -9.53
CA ARG A 324 -3.53 -15.33 -10.48
C ARG A 324 -4.87 -14.97 -9.85
N VAL A 325 -5.10 -15.36 -8.59
CA VAL A 325 -6.33 -14.98 -7.87
C VAL A 325 -6.35 -13.48 -7.62
N LEU A 326 -5.23 -12.89 -7.16
CA LEU A 326 -5.11 -11.45 -6.94
C LEU A 326 -5.27 -10.65 -8.23
N LEU A 327 -4.61 -11.08 -9.31
CA LEU A 327 -4.72 -10.44 -10.62
C LEU A 327 -6.15 -10.55 -11.17
N ARG A 328 -6.83 -11.68 -11.02
CA ARG A 328 -8.25 -11.82 -11.43
C ARG A 328 -9.20 -10.94 -10.62
N LEU A 329 -8.90 -10.69 -9.35
CA LEU A 329 -9.70 -9.80 -8.50
C LEU A 329 -9.48 -8.33 -8.82
N ALA A 330 -8.27 -7.96 -9.28
CA ALA A 330 -7.87 -6.57 -9.47
C ALA A 330 -7.97 -6.08 -10.93
N LEU A 331 -7.75 -6.95 -11.91
CA LEU A 331 -7.76 -6.58 -13.32
C LEU A 331 -9.19 -6.53 -13.86
N GLN A 332 -9.49 -5.51 -14.65
CA GLN A 332 -10.74 -5.41 -15.39
C GLN A 332 -10.64 -6.26 -16.66
N GLN A 333 -11.68 -7.01 -17.01
CA GLN A 333 -11.66 -7.77 -18.27
C GLN A 333 -11.81 -6.82 -19.46
N SER A 334 -10.92 -6.95 -20.46
CA SER A 334 -11.13 -6.31 -21.76
C SER A 334 -12.31 -6.98 -22.43
N LEU A 335 -13.42 -6.26 -22.55
CA LEU A 335 -14.63 -6.76 -23.18
C LEU A 335 -14.76 -6.08 -24.55
N ASN A 336 -14.43 -6.83 -25.60
CA ASN A 336 -14.63 -6.40 -26.99
C ASN A 336 -16.10 -6.44 -27.41
N GLU A 337 -16.96 -7.04 -26.59
CA GLU A 337 -18.39 -7.14 -26.84
C GLU A 337 -19.11 -5.90 -26.31
N PHE A 338 -19.30 -4.92 -27.19
CA PHE A 338 -20.24 -3.82 -26.96
C PHE A 338 -21.13 -3.62 -28.18
N ASN A 339 -22.38 -3.25 -27.94
CA ASN A 339 -23.30 -2.89 -29.00
C ASN A 339 -22.87 -1.55 -29.64
N ASP A 340 -22.74 -1.55 -30.98
CA ASP A 340 -22.28 -0.40 -31.75
C ASP A 340 -23.44 0.09 -32.62
N ASP A 341 -24.35 0.83 -31.99
CA ASP A 341 -25.56 1.35 -32.61
C ASP A 341 -25.26 2.24 -33.83
N LEU A 342 -24.07 2.83 -33.87
CA LEU A 342 -23.63 3.71 -34.95
C LEU A 342 -22.98 2.95 -36.11
N ALA A 343 -22.66 1.65 -36.01
CA ALA A 343 -22.08 0.87 -37.10
C ALA A 343 -22.93 0.87 -38.39
N ALA A 344 -24.25 1.03 -38.23
CA ALA A 344 -25.24 1.05 -39.30
C ALA A 344 -25.71 2.48 -39.71
N ALA A 345 -25.24 3.53 -39.03
CA ALA A 345 -25.76 4.89 -39.20
C ALA A 345 -25.56 5.43 -40.63
N SER A 346 -26.64 5.98 -41.22
CA SER A 346 -26.62 6.67 -42.52
C SER A 346 -26.45 8.19 -42.36
N ARG A 347 -26.70 8.70 -41.15
CA ARG A 347 -26.45 10.07 -40.72
C ARG A 347 -25.72 10.05 -39.39
N LEU A 348 -24.74 10.92 -39.23
CA LEU A 348 -23.98 11.06 -37.99
C LEU A 348 -24.25 12.45 -37.41
N GLU A 349 -25.33 12.57 -36.66
CA GLU A 349 -25.73 13.81 -35.99
C GLU A 349 -25.35 13.71 -34.52
N ASN A 350 -24.18 14.27 -34.17
CA ASN A 350 -23.70 14.34 -32.81
C ASN A 350 -23.05 15.71 -32.56
N ALA A 351 -22.86 16.06 -31.28
CA ALA A 351 -22.34 17.36 -30.88
C ALA A 351 -20.95 17.67 -31.48
N THR A 352 -20.10 16.64 -31.67
CA THR A 352 -18.76 16.81 -32.26
C THR A 352 -18.84 17.16 -33.74
N VAL A 353 -19.67 16.46 -34.52
CA VAL A 353 -19.92 16.77 -35.94
C VAL A 353 -20.58 18.13 -36.09
N SER A 354 -21.58 18.47 -35.27
CA SER A 354 -22.22 19.79 -35.32
C SER A 354 -21.22 20.93 -35.08
N SER A 355 -20.31 20.78 -34.11
CA SER A 355 -19.22 21.73 -33.88
C SER A 355 -18.29 21.83 -35.09
N ALA A 356 -17.92 20.68 -35.65
CA ALA A 356 -17.05 20.63 -36.82
C ALA A 356 -17.69 21.32 -38.03
N LEU A 357 -19.00 21.14 -38.27
CA LEU A 357 -19.73 21.82 -39.34
C LEU A 357 -19.84 23.34 -39.12
N GLN A 358 -19.74 23.81 -37.88
CA GLN A 358 -19.62 25.24 -37.53
C GLN A 358 -18.19 25.78 -37.69
N GLY A 359 -17.23 24.95 -38.13
CA GLY A 359 -15.83 25.33 -38.33
C GLY A 359 -14.91 25.08 -37.13
N GLN A 360 -15.41 24.47 -36.04
CA GLN A 360 -14.63 24.21 -34.84
C GLN A 360 -14.43 22.71 -34.60
N GLY A 361 -13.16 22.28 -34.58
CA GLY A 361 -12.79 20.92 -34.18
C GLY A 361 -13.25 20.59 -32.76
N ALA A 362 -13.79 19.39 -32.57
CA ALA A 362 -14.29 18.96 -31.27
C ALA A 362 -13.98 17.49 -31.01
N ALA A 363 -13.75 17.17 -29.73
CA ALA A 363 -13.56 15.82 -29.23
C ALA A 363 -14.56 15.55 -28.10
N HIS A 364 -15.10 14.34 -28.05
CA HIS A 364 -16.00 13.94 -26.98
C HIS A 364 -15.86 12.45 -26.67
N TRP A 365 -15.78 12.13 -25.38
CA TRP A 365 -15.81 10.76 -24.88
C TRP A 365 -17.27 10.36 -24.63
N ARG A 366 -17.77 9.37 -25.39
CA ARG A 366 -19.09 8.78 -25.15
C ARG A 366 -18.95 7.46 -24.39
N PRO A 367 -19.70 7.24 -23.30
CA PRO A 367 -19.75 5.93 -22.66
C PRO A 367 -20.46 4.92 -23.58
N THR A 368 -20.09 3.64 -23.48
CA THR A 368 -20.88 2.54 -24.04
C THR A 368 -21.88 2.02 -23.00
N GLU A 369 -22.70 1.01 -23.34
CA GLU A 369 -23.52 0.29 -22.35
C GLU A 369 -22.68 -0.26 -21.19
N ASN A 370 -21.40 -0.54 -21.44
CA ASN A 370 -20.43 -0.87 -20.40
C ASN A 370 -19.71 0.39 -19.89
N PRO A 371 -19.82 0.73 -18.60
CA PRO A 371 -19.16 1.92 -18.03
C PRO A 371 -17.63 1.93 -18.15
N GLN A 372 -16.99 0.77 -18.35
CA GLN A 372 -15.53 0.63 -18.46
C GLN A 372 -15.00 0.91 -19.87
N VAL A 373 -15.88 0.88 -20.88
CA VAL A 373 -15.51 1.14 -22.27
C VAL A 373 -16.16 2.44 -22.71
N SER A 374 -15.31 3.37 -23.13
CA SER A 374 -15.72 4.65 -23.71
C SER A 374 -15.14 4.77 -25.11
N ILE A 375 -15.85 5.49 -25.97
CA ILE A 375 -15.45 5.72 -27.34
C ILE A 375 -15.13 7.20 -27.46
N LEU A 376 -13.91 7.50 -27.88
CA LEU A 376 -13.51 8.85 -28.20
C LEU A 376 -13.98 9.14 -29.62
N THR A 377 -14.82 10.15 -29.79
CA THR A 377 -15.25 10.66 -31.10
C THR A 377 -14.60 12.02 -31.32
N VAL A 378 -13.86 12.17 -32.41
CA VAL A 378 -13.21 13.43 -32.79
C VAL A 378 -13.67 13.84 -34.17
N ALA A 379 -14.11 15.08 -34.32
CA ALA A 379 -14.59 15.62 -35.60
C ALA A 379 -13.85 16.90 -35.98
N GLN A 380 -13.49 17.03 -37.26
CA GLN A 380 -12.83 18.22 -37.81
C GLN A 380 -13.53 18.72 -39.09
N PRO A 381 -13.70 20.05 -39.27
CA PRO A 381 -14.23 20.63 -40.51
C PRO A 381 -13.38 20.29 -41.73
N ILE A 382 -14.07 20.03 -42.85
CA ILE A 382 -13.49 20.01 -44.18
C ILE A 382 -13.76 21.36 -44.83
N TYR A 383 -12.69 22.10 -45.13
CA TYR A 383 -12.78 23.39 -45.81
C TYR A 383 -12.57 23.26 -47.31
N ARG A 384 -13.37 23.98 -48.09
CA ARG A 384 -13.16 24.22 -49.51
C ARG A 384 -13.52 25.66 -49.82
N ASP A 385 -12.60 26.41 -50.43
CA ASP A 385 -12.80 27.84 -50.76
C ASP A 385 -13.31 28.65 -49.55
N GLU A 386 -12.68 28.44 -48.38
CA GLU A 386 -13.01 29.06 -47.08
C GLU A 386 -14.40 28.71 -46.50
N LYS A 387 -15.16 27.82 -47.14
CA LYS A 387 -16.45 27.32 -46.65
C LYS A 387 -16.33 25.91 -46.09
N VAL A 388 -17.06 25.64 -45.01
CA VAL A 388 -17.18 24.29 -44.45
C VAL A 388 -18.15 23.49 -45.34
N VAL A 389 -17.64 22.46 -46.00
CA VAL A 389 -18.42 21.59 -46.91
C VAL A 389 -18.83 20.26 -46.28
N GLY A 390 -18.22 19.93 -45.14
CA GLY A 390 -18.45 18.67 -44.44
C GLY A 390 -17.54 18.52 -43.22
N ALA A 391 -17.50 17.34 -42.63
CA ALA A 391 -16.61 17.02 -41.51
C ALA A 391 -16.02 15.60 -41.66
N VAL A 392 -14.80 15.42 -41.18
CA VAL A 392 -14.20 14.10 -40.95
C VAL A 392 -14.34 13.76 -39.49
N THR A 393 -14.83 12.57 -39.17
CA THR A 393 -14.92 12.05 -37.81
C THR A 393 -14.09 10.79 -37.66
N ILE A 394 -13.27 10.70 -36.61
CA ILE A 394 -12.54 9.51 -36.21
C ILE A 394 -13.10 9.02 -34.87
N GLU A 395 -13.33 7.72 -34.76
CA GLU A 395 -13.68 7.06 -33.50
C GLU A 395 -12.65 5.99 -33.14
N GLU A 396 -12.25 5.94 -31.87
CA GLU A 396 -11.40 4.90 -31.28
C GLU A 396 -11.93 4.54 -29.89
N THR A 397 -11.70 3.29 -29.44
CA THR A 397 -12.14 2.82 -28.11
C THR A 397 -11.08 3.05 -27.03
N SER A 398 -11.50 3.15 -25.76
CA SER A 398 -10.60 3.19 -24.60
C SER A 398 -10.00 1.82 -24.23
N ASN A 399 -10.30 0.77 -24.99
CA ASN A 399 -9.88 -0.59 -24.65
C ASN A 399 -8.35 -0.77 -24.71
N SER A 400 -7.68 -0.02 -25.59
CA SER A 400 -6.21 0.05 -25.65
C SER A 400 -5.61 0.64 -24.35
N ILE A 401 -6.25 1.66 -23.77
CA ILE A 401 -5.88 2.23 -22.46
C ILE A 401 -6.09 1.18 -21.35
N LEU A 402 -7.20 0.45 -21.37
CA LEU A 402 -7.52 -0.56 -20.37
C LEU A 402 -6.47 -1.69 -20.33
N ILE A 403 -6.01 -2.14 -21.49
CA ILE A 403 -4.92 -3.14 -21.59
C ILE A 403 -3.62 -2.59 -20.98
N LEU A 404 -3.28 -1.34 -21.27
CA LEU A 404 -2.07 -0.71 -20.72
C LEU A 404 -2.17 -0.52 -19.20
N GLN A 405 -3.34 -0.13 -18.70
CA GLN A 405 -3.65 -0.02 -17.28
C GLN A 405 -3.54 -1.38 -16.58
N ASN A 406 -4.13 -2.43 -17.16
CA ASN A 406 -4.05 -3.79 -16.66
C ASN A 406 -2.60 -4.27 -16.57
N ARG A 407 -1.78 -3.98 -17.59
CA ARG A 407 -0.34 -4.32 -17.57
C ARG A 407 0.42 -3.55 -16.48
N ALA A 408 0.10 -2.27 -16.27
CA ALA A 408 0.68 -1.47 -15.21
C ALA A 408 0.28 -2.00 -13.81
N LEU A 409 -0.99 -2.38 -13.64
CA LEU A 409 -1.52 -3.04 -12.44
C LEU A 409 -0.83 -4.38 -12.18
N GLU A 410 -0.58 -5.19 -13.20
CA GLU A 410 0.13 -6.46 -13.07
C GLU A 410 1.57 -6.25 -12.56
N ILE A 411 2.30 -5.30 -13.14
CA ILE A 411 3.66 -4.95 -12.70
C ILE A 411 3.63 -4.43 -11.26
N LEU A 412 2.67 -3.58 -10.92
CA LEU A 412 2.52 -3.02 -9.57
C LEU A 412 2.20 -4.11 -8.54
N ILE A 413 1.24 -4.99 -8.82
CA ILE A 413 0.85 -6.08 -7.93
C ILE A 413 2.01 -7.06 -7.75
N SER A 414 2.67 -7.46 -8.85
CA SER A 414 3.83 -8.36 -8.77
C SER A 414 4.99 -7.76 -7.96
N LEU A 415 5.33 -6.48 -8.19
CA LEU A 415 6.33 -5.77 -7.40
C LEU A 415 5.94 -5.66 -5.93
N SER A 416 4.65 -5.40 -5.65
CA SER A 416 4.12 -5.32 -4.29
C SER A 416 4.19 -6.67 -3.56
N VAL A 417 3.89 -7.78 -4.24
CA VAL A 417 4.02 -9.15 -3.69
C VAL A 417 5.48 -9.48 -3.40
N VAL A 418 6.41 -9.13 -4.30
CA VAL A 418 7.86 -9.33 -4.08
C VAL A 418 8.36 -8.51 -2.90
N ALA A 419 7.98 -7.23 -2.84
CA ALA A 419 8.34 -6.34 -1.73
C ALA A 419 7.76 -6.84 -0.40
N PHE A 420 6.52 -7.34 -0.41
CA PHE A 420 5.88 -7.96 0.75
C PHE A 420 6.67 -9.18 1.23
N PHE A 421 7.00 -10.11 0.33
CA PHE A 421 7.75 -11.31 0.68
C PHE A 421 9.14 -10.98 1.22
N LEU A 422 9.86 -10.05 0.58
CA LEU A 422 11.16 -9.56 1.06
C LEU A 422 11.04 -8.97 2.47
N THR A 423 10.00 -8.17 2.72
CA THR A 423 9.75 -7.58 4.04
C THR A 423 9.47 -8.66 5.09
N VAL A 424 8.67 -9.67 4.76
CA VAL A 424 8.41 -10.82 5.65
C VAL A 424 9.69 -11.57 5.98
N VAL A 425 10.55 -11.84 4.99
CA VAL A 425 11.84 -12.51 5.20
C VAL A 425 12.74 -11.68 6.12
N VAL A 426 12.84 -10.36 5.90
CA VAL A 426 13.63 -9.45 6.75
C VAL A 426 13.07 -9.40 8.18
N LEU A 427 11.75 -9.33 8.34
CA LEU A 427 11.10 -9.32 9.65
C LEU A 427 11.29 -10.66 10.38
N LEU A 428 11.18 -11.80 9.69
CA LEU A 428 11.45 -13.11 10.26
C LEU A 428 12.91 -13.24 10.67
N ALA A 429 13.86 -12.87 9.81
CA ALA A 429 15.28 -12.89 10.15
C ALA A 429 15.59 -11.99 11.37
N PHE A 430 14.97 -10.81 11.43
CA PHE A 430 15.09 -9.91 12.58
C PHE A 430 14.49 -10.51 13.85
N ALA A 431 13.30 -11.10 13.79
CA ALA A 431 12.63 -11.76 14.91
C ALA A 431 13.43 -12.97 15.42
N THR A 432 13.95 -13.80 14.51
CA THR A 432 14.83 -14.93 14.85
C THR A 432 16.10 -14.44 15.53
N ARG A 433 16.76 -13.40 14.99
CA ARG A 433 17.95 -12.82 15.59
C ARG A 433 17.67 -12.26 16.99
N LEU A 434 16.55 -11.59 17.19
CA LEU A 434 16.13 -11.06 18.49
C LEU A 434 15.88 -12.20 19.49
N SER A 435 15.12 -13.22 19.08
CA SER A 435 14.81 -14.40 19.90
C SER A 435 16.08 -15.14 20.32
N LEU A 436 17.05 -15.31 19.42
CA LEU A 436 18.35 -15.92 19.74
C LEU A 436 19.14 -15.09 20.76
N ARG A 437 19.14 -13.76 20.66
CA ARG A 437 19.81 -12.89 21.64
C ARG A 437 19.15 -12.95 23.02
N VAL A 438 17.81 -12.96 23.08
CA VAL A 438 17.06 -13.10 24.33
C VAL A 438 17.33 -14.47 24.96
N ARG A 439 17.30 -15.55 24.16
CA ARG A 439 17.57 -16.91 24.64
C ARG A 439 19.02 -17.06 25.12
N LYS A 440 19.98 -16.42 24.45
CA LYS A 440 21.37 -16.37 24.92
C LYS A 440 21.48 -15.68 26.28
N LEU A 441 20.89 -14.49 26.43
CA LEU A 441 20.90 -13.75 27.69
C LEU A 441 20.23 -14.53 28.83
N ARG A 442 19.09 -15.18 28.55
CA ARG A 442 18.43 -16.07 29.51
C ARG A 442 19.36 -17.20 29.93
N ASN A 443 19.96 -17.92 28.98
CA ASN A 443 20.84 -19.05 29.31
C ASN A 443 22.08 -18.61 30.10
N GLU A 444 22.67 -17.45 29.77
CA GLU A 444 23.78 -16.88 30.55
C GLU A 444 23.36 -16.52 31.98
N THR A 445 22.10 -16.09 32.17
CA THR A 445 21.53 -15.77 33.49
C THR A 445 21.24 -17.05 34.29
N ASP A 446 20.61 -18.05 33.67
CA ASP A 446 20.32 -19.36 34.26
C ASP A 446 21.62 -20.10 34.65
N HIS A 447 22.72 -19.89 33.94
CA HIS A 447 24.03 -20.45 34.29
C HIS A 447 24.79 -19.65 35.35
N ALA A 448 24.53 -18.34 35.47
CA ALA A 448 25.21 -17.50 36.44
C ALA A 448 24.65 -17.68 37.86
N ILE A 449 23.39 -18.10 37.98
CA ILE A 449 22.66 -18.27 39.25
C ILE A 449 22.29 -19.75 39.40
N ALA A 450 22.88 -20.44 40.37
CA ALA A 450 22.55 -21.82 40.69
C ALA A 450 21.17 -21.92 41.38
N ALA A 451 20.60 -23.13 41.39
CA ALA A 451 19.26 -23.40 41.96
C ALA A 451 19.15 -23.12 43.47
N ASP A 452 20.28 -23.05 44.17
CA ASP A 452 20.38 -22.69 45.60
C ASP A 452 20.52 -21.17 45.83
N GLY A 453 20.49 -20.36 44.76
CA GLY A 453 20.67 -18.91 44.81
C GLY A 453 22.13 -18.45 44.81
N SER A 454 23.11 -19.36 44.72
CA SER A 454 24.52 -19.01 44.67
C SER A 454 24.92 -18.48 43.28
N VAL A 455 25.65 -17.36 43.26
CA VAL A 455 26.18 -16.78 42.02
C VAL A 455 27.53 -17.42 41.71
N GLN A 456 27.57 -18.33 40.73
CA GLN A 456 28.77 -19.09 40.37
C GLN A 456 29.44 -18.58 39.08
N GLY A 457 28.73 -17.76 38.29
CA GLY A 457 29.19 -17.27 36.98
C GLY A 457 29.14 -15.76 36.83
N SER A 458 29.49 -15.27 35.63
CA SER A 458 29.35 -13.88 35.22
C SER A 458 28.63 -13.79 33.88
N ILE A 459 27.79 -12.78 33.71
CA ILE A 459 27.12 -12.49 32.43
C ILE A 459 28.07 -11.63 31.59
N THR A 460 28.21 -11.94 30.30
CA THR A 460 29.01 -11.10 29.40
C THR A 460 28.17 -9.92 28.92
N PRO A 461 28.50 -8.66 29.28
CA PRO A 461 27.70 -7.51 28.89
C PRO A 461 27.68 -7.31 27.38
N SER A 462 26.49 -7.16 26.79
CA SER A 462 26.35 -6.97 25.35
C SER A 462 26.98 -5.65 24.90
N ALA A 463 27.74 -5.69 23.80
CA ALA A 463 28.33 -4.51 23.15
C ALA A 463 27.32 -3.68 22.32
N ALA A 464 26.11 -4.19 22.11
CA ALA A 464 25.09 -3.55 21.30
C ALA A 464 24.53 -2.29 21.97
N GLY A 465 24.30 -1.24 21.19
CA GLY A 465 23.69 0.02 21.63
C GLY A 465 22.18 0.08 21.43
N ASP A 466 21.50 -1.05 21.60
CA ASP A 466 20.03 -1.16 21.57
C ASP A 466 19.48 -1.48 22.96
N GLU A 467 18.15 -1.43 23.10
CA GLU A 467 17.44 -1.63 24.37
C GLU A 467 17.73 -3.00 24.98
N LEU A 468 17.92 -4.02 24.14
CA LEU A 468 18.32 -5.36 24.60
C LEU A 468 19.78 -5.38 25.09
N GLY A 469 20.65 -4.57 24.50
CA GLY A 469 22.01 -4.35 24.97
C GLY A 469 22.05 -3.63 26.32
N ASP A 470 21.21 -2.61 26.51
CA ASP A 470 21.03 -1.94 27.81
C ASP A 470 20.52 -2.93 28.88
N LEU A 471 19.54 -3.76 28.52
CA LEU A 471 19.03 -4.81 29.41
C LEU A 471 20.13 -5.79 29.83
N SER A 472 20.91 -6.29 28.88
CA SER A 472 22.03 -7.20 29.13
C SER A 472 23.08 -6.60 30.08
N ARG A 473 23.41 -5.31 29.92
CA ARG A 473 24.34 -4.61 30.83
C ARG A 473 23.79 -4.45 32.23
N SER A 474 22.52 -4.06 32.36
CA SER A 474 21.84 -3.92 33.65
C SER A 474 21.75 -5.26 34.40
N PHE A 475 21.43 -6.34 33.68
CA PHE A 475 21.42 -7.70 34.25
C PHE A 475 22.82 -8.15 34.71
N ALA A 476 23.86 -7.92 33.89
CA ALA A 476 25.23 -8.27 34.27
C ALA A 476 25.67 -7.55 35.55
N ALA A 477 25.39 -6.25 35.66
CA ALA A 477 25.71 -5.46 36.86
C ALA A 477 24.93 -5.94 38.10
N MET A 478 23.67 -6.38 37.94
CA MET A 478 22.87 -6.93 39.03
C MET A 478 23.43 -8.25 39.55
N VAL A 479 23.79 -9.17 38.65
CA VAL A 479 24.38 -10.48 39.00
C VAL A 479 25.73 -10.30 39.69
N GLU A 480 26.57 -9.38 39.22
CA GLU A 480 27.85 -9.07 39.86
C GLU A 480 27.66 -8.57 41.30
N ARG A 481 26.74 -7.62 41.52
CA ARG A 481 26.40 -7.12 42.87
C ARG A 481 25.89 -8.22 43.78
N LEU A 482 25.03 -9.10 43.28
CA LEU A 482 24.49 -10.23 44.03
C LEU A 482 25.61 -11.20 44.45
N GLY A 483 26.57 -11.48 43.55
CA GLY A 483 27.71 -12.34 43.85
C GLY A 483 28.66 -11.74 44.90
N HIS A 484 28.88 -10.42 44.88
CA HIS A 484 29.63 -9.74 45.96
C HIS A 484 28.93 -9.85 47.31
N TYR A 485 27.61 -9.67 47.34
CA TYR A 485 26.82 -9.75 48.56
C TYR A 485 26.81 -11.17 49.16
N ASN A 486 26.67 -12.22 48.33
CA ASN A 486 26.66 -13.59 48.82
C ASN A 486 28.02 -14.00 49.44
N ARG A 487 29.14 -13.69 48.76
CA ARG A 487 30.49 -13.96 49.29
C ARG A 487 30.77 -13.25 50.62
N TYR A 488 30.22 -12.05 50.78
CA TYR A 488 30.32 -11.30 52.02
C TYR A 488 29.62 -12.05 53.17
N LEU A 489 28.38 -12.51 52.96
CA LEU A 489 27.63 -13.29 53.96
C LEU A 489 28.34 -14.59 54.34
N GLU A 490 28.86 -15.35 53.37
CA GLU A 490 29.59 -16.59 53.63
C GLU A 490 30.85 -16.36 54.48
N THR A 491 31.64 -15.33 54.13
CA THR A 491 32.87 -14.99 54.85
C THR A 491 32.58 -14.54 56.28
N MET A 492 31.50 -13.78 56.49
CA MET A 492 31.06 -13.37 57.82
C MET A 492 30.66 -14.57 58.68
N ALA A 493 29.79 -15.44 58.17
CA ALA A 493 29.31 -16.60 58.91
C ALA A 493 30.46 -17.52 59.34
N GLY A 494 31.43 -17.76 58.44
CA GLY A 494 32.61 -18.59 58.73
C GLY A 494 33.51 -18.00 59.83
N LYS A 495 33.78 -16.69 59.79
CA LYS A 495 34.60 -16.01 60.80
C LYS A 495 33.90 -15.94 62.16
N LEU A 496 32.60 -15.65 62.19
CA LEU A 496 31.79 -15.66 63.42
C LEU A 496 31.80 -17.02 64.10
N ALA A 497 31.64 -18.10 63.33
CA ALA A 497 31.70 -19.45 63.87
C ALA A 497 33.06 -19.77 64.51
N HIS A 498 34.15 -19.23 63.97
CA HIS A 498 35.49 -19.41 64.51
C HIS A 498 35.70 -18.64 65.82
N GLU A 499 35.33 -17.36 65.85
CA GLU A 499 35.46 -16.49 67.03
C GLU A 499 34.58 -16.94 68.21
N LEU A 500 33.43 -17.56 67.95
CA LEU A 500 32.58 -18.14 69.00
C LEU A 500 33.10 -19.49 69.52
N ARG A 501 33.70 -20.32 68.66
CA ARG A 501 34.19 -21.66 69.03
C ARG A 501 35.28 -21.60 70.09
N THR A 502 36.22 -20.67 69.97
CA THR A 502 37.37 -20.51 70.87
C THR A 502 36.97 -20.30 72.34
N PRO A 503 36.15 -19.29 72.71
CA PRO A 503 35.73 -19.10 74.09
C PRO A 503 34.80 -20.23 74.57
N VAL A 504 33.93 -20.80 73.72
CA VAL A 504 33.10 -21.96 74.09
C VAL A 504 33.99 -23.16 74.48
N SER A 505 35.07 -23.42 73.74
CA SER A 505 36.04 -24.46 74.07
C SER A 505 36.77 -24.18 75.39
N VAL A 506 37.11 -22.92 75.68
CA VAL A 506 37.75 -22.50 76.95
C VAL A 506 36.81 -22.68 78.14
N VAL A 507 35.54 -22.26 78.01
CA VAL A 507 34.51 -22.45 79.05
C VAL A 507 34.32 -23.93 79.32
N ARG A 508 34.15 -24.74 78.26
CA ARG A 508 33.97 -26.18 78.38
C ARG A 508 35.15 -26.87 79.04
N SER A 509 36.38 -26.61 78.57
CA SER A 509 37.59 -27.20 79.16
C SER A 509 37.80 -26.79 80.62
N SER A 510 37.46 -25.55 80.97
CA SER A 510 37.56 -25.08 82.37
C SER A 510 36.51 -25.75 83.27
N LEU A 511 35.30 -26.00 82.77
CA LEU A 511 34.26 -26.76 83.48
C LEU A 511 34.59 -28.25 83.60
N ASP A 512 35.11 -28.89 82.56
CA ASP A 512 35.51 -30.30 82.58
C ASP A 512 36.63 -30.55 83.61
N ASN A 513 37.54 -29.59 83.78
CA ASN A 513 38.63 -29.64 84.75
C ASN A 513 38.22 -29.33 86.20
N LEU A 514 36.97 -28.92 86.47
CA LEU A 514 36.44 -28.70 87.83
C LEU A 514 35.92 -29.99 88.49
N TYR A 515 35.75 -31.07 87.73
CA TYR A 515 35.19 -32.34 88.19
C TYR A 515 36.12 -33.26 89.04
N PRO A 516 37.46 -33.16 89.05
CA PRO A 516 38.31 -33.93 89.97
C PRO A 516 38.45 -33.30 91.37
N GLU A 517 38.78 -34.10 92.40
CA GLU A 517 39.17 -33.61 93.75
C GLU A 517 40.46 -32.77 93.68
N GLN A 518 40.32 -31.46 93.53
CA GLN A 518 41.42 -30.50 93.38
C GLN A 518 41.54 -29.57 94.59
N SER A 519 42.72 -28.95 94.74
CA SER A 519 42.95 -27.91 95.73
C SER A 519 41.95 -26.74 95.53
N THR A 520 41.56 -26.09 96.62
CA THR A 520 40.63 -24.94 96.55
C THR A 520 41.16 -23.75 95.74
N ASP A 521 42.47 -23.70 95.47
CA ASP A 521 43.09 -22.67 94.63
C ASP A 521 42.96 -23.00 93.13
N ASP A 522 43.09 -24.27 92.73
CA ASP A 522 42.94 -24.71 91.33
C ASP A 522 41.49 -24.62 90.85
N ALA A 523 40.53 -25.01 91.70
CA ALA A 523 39.11 -24.88 91.41
C ALA A 523 38.70 -23.41 91.18
N ARG A 524 39.24 -22.47 91.99
CA ARG A 524 39.01 -21.03 91.78
C ARG A 524 39.58 -20.55 90.45
N ARG A 525 40.76 -21.03 90.04
CA ARG A 525 41.37 -20.66 88.74
C ARG A 525 40.55 -21.15 87.55
N TYR A 526 40.03 -22.38 87.60
CA TYR A 526 39.16 -22.89 86.54
C TYR A 526 37.79 -22.20 86.51
N GLN A 527 37.19 -21.91 87.66
CA GLN A 527 35.95 -21.12 87.74
C GLN A 527 36.15 -19.70 87.20
N GLN A 528 37.27 -19.06 87.51
CA GLN A 528 37.64 -17.75 86.98
C GLN A 528 37.82 -17.79 85.46
N ARG A 529 38.54 -18.79 84.93
CA ARG A 529 38.69 -18.98 83.48
C ARG A 529 37.36 -19.23 82.75
N ALA A 530 36.46 -20.01 83.33
CA ALA A 530 35.13 -20.22 82.78
C ALA A 530 34.31 -18.93 82.76
N ARG A 531 34.39 -18.12 83.82
CA ARG A 531 33.73 -16.81 83.90
C ARG A 531 34.27 -15.84 82.85
N GLU A 532 35.59 -15.75 82.72
CA GLU A 532 36.25 -14.94 81.68
C GLU A 532 35.83 -15.37 80.26
N GLY A 533 35.67 -16.68 80.02
CA GLY A 533 35.17 -17.20 78.76
C GLY A 533 33.70 -16.81 78.46
N ILE A 534 32.83 -16.80 79.48
CA ILE A 534 31.44 -16.35 79.38
C ILE A 534 31.36 -14.83 79.16
N ASP A 535 32.17 -14.06 79.87
CA ASP A 535 32.23 -12.60 79.71
C ASP A 535 32.71 -12.23 78.30
N ARG A 536 33.69 -12.99 77.77
CA ARG A 536 34.14 -12.86 76.38
C ARG A 536 33.03 -13.18 75.38
N LEU A 537 32.28 -14.26 75.58
CA LEU A 537 31.11 -14.58 74.73
C LEU A 537 30.04 -13.49 74.76
N SER A 538 29.73 -12.97 75.95
CA SER A 538 28.74 -11.91 76.13
C SER A 538 29.16 -10.61 75.44
N SER A 539 30.44 -10.25 75.52
CA SER A 539 31.03 -9.11 74.80
C SER A 539 30.98 -9.30 73.27
N ILE A 540 31.29 -10.50 72.76
CA ILE A 540 31.17 -10.82 71.33
C ILE A 540 29.72 -10.62 70.85
N LEU A 541 28.75 -11.19 71.57
CA LEU A 541 27.34 -11.11 71.20
C LEU A 541 26.79 -9.68 71.27
N SER A 542 27.14 -8.93 72.32
CA SER A 542 26.73 -7.54 72.48
C SER A 542 27.24 -6.65 71.35
N ARG A 543 28.53 -6.79 70.98
CA ARG A 543 29.12 -6.02 69.88
C ARG A 543 28.60 -6.44 68.51
N MET A 544 28.29 -7.72 68.31
CA MET A 544 27.63 -8.19 67.09
C MET A 544 26.22 -7.62 66.97
N SER A 545 25.45 -7.64 68.06
CA SER A 545 24.14 -7.00 68.13
C SER A 545 24.23 -5.49 67.86
N GLU A 546 25.26 -4.80 68.36
CA GLU A 546 25.53 -3.40 68.07
C GLU A 546 25.78 -3.17 66.57
N ALA A 547 26.63 -3.97 65.94
CA ALA A 547 26.91 -3.88 64.50
C ALA A 547 25.68 -4.20 63.64
N THR A 548 24.93 -5.25 63.95
CA THR A 548 23.69 -5.62 63.24
C THR A 548 22.61 -4.57 63.42
N ARG A 549 22.45 -4.02 64.63
CA ARG A 549 21.50 -2.94 64.90
C ARG A 549 21.87 -1.68 64.12
N LEU A 550 23.17 -1.35 64.05
CA LEU A 550 23.64 -0.24 63.25
C LEU A 550 23.32 -0.45 61.77
N GLU A 551 23.62 -1.62 61.20
CA GLU A 551 23.28 -1.95 59.80
C GLU A 551 21.78 -1.80 59.51
N GLN A 552 20.91 -2.21 60.46
CA GLN A 552 19.46 -1.99 60.36
C GLN A 552 19.08 -0.51 60.45
N THR A 553 19.70 0.26 61.36
CA THR A 553 19.50 1.70 61.47
C THR A 553 19.91 2.40 60.17
N LEU A 554 21.05 2.05 59.57
CA LEU A 554 21.49 2.61 58.28
C LEU A 554 20.44 2.41 57.16
N GLN A 555 19.70 1.30 57.17
CA GLN A 555 18.65 1.05 56.16
C GLN A 555 17.39 1.91 56.35
N GLN A 556 17.14 2.38 57.58
CA GLN A 556 15.93 3.13 57.95
C GLN A 556 16.19 4.63 58.16
N GLU A 557 17.46 5.02 58.26
CA GLU A 557 17.88 6.38 58.54
C GLU A 557 17.58 7.32 57.36
N GLN A 558 16.95 8.46 57.67
CA GLN A 558 16.69 9.50 56.67
C GLN A 558 17.83 10.52 56.69
N LEU A 559 18.44 10.73 55.52
CA LEU A 559 19.49 11.73 55.36
C LEU A 559 18.88 13.14 55.48
N SER A 560 19.52 13.99 56.27
CA SER A 560 19.16 15.39 56.45
C SER A 560 20.36 16.30 56.23
N ARG A 561 20.08 17.56 55.92
CA ARG A 561 21.14 18.54 55.64
C ARG A 561 21.66 19.13 56.95
N PHE A 562 22.95 18.99 57.22
CA PHE A 562 23.59 19.57 58.41
C PHE A 562 25.00 20.12 58.12
N ASP A 563 25.49 20.98 59.02
CA ASP A 563 26.85 21.51 58.97
C ASP A 563 27.82 20.57 59.71
N LEU A 564 28.70 19.91 58.96
CA LEU A 564 29.68 18.98 59.49
C LEU A 564 30.62 19.65 60.49
N ALA A 565 31.03 20.91 60.25
CA ALA A 565 31.95 21.60 61.16
C ALA A 565 31.35 21.79 62.56
N ARG A 566 30.03 22.02 62.63
CA ARG A 566 29.29 22.16 63.90
C ARG A 566 29.23 20.83 64.66
N VAL A 567 28.99 19.72 63.97
CA VAL A 567 28.96 18.38 64.58
C VAL A 567 30.34 18.01 65.13
N VAL A 568 31.40 18.18 64.34
CA VAL A 568 32.78 17.92 64.79
C VAL A 568 33.13 18.75 66.02
N LYS A 569 32.78 20.05 66.02
CA LYS A 569 33.01 20.92 67.16
C LYS A 569 32.32 20.41 68.43
N GLY A 570 31.03 20.06 68.34
CA GLY A 570 30.25 19.56 69.46
C GLY A 570 30.79 18.24 70.03
N CYS A 571 31.19 17.30 69.15
CA CYS A 571 31.80 16.04 69.58
C CYS A 571 33.09 16.27 70.38
N ILE A 572 34.02 17.12 69.88
CA ILE A 572 35.30 17.38 70.55
C ILE A 572 35.12 18.12 71.87
N GLU A 573 34.17 19.05 71.97
CA GLU A 573 33.82 19.71 73.23
C GLU A 573 33.33 18.69 74.27
N GLY A 574 32.51 17.71 73.86
CA GLY A 574 32.12 16.58 74.69
C GLY A 574 33.30 15.72 75.16
N TYR A 575 34.21 15.35 74.26
CA TYR A 575 35.38 14.53 74.62
C TYR A 575 36.35 15.24 75.57
N ARG A 576 36.49 16.56 75.48
CA ARG A 576 37.29 17.35 76.44
C ARG A 576 36.74 17.29 77.86
N LEU A 577 35.41 17.16 78.01
CA LEU A 577 34.77 17.01 79.33
C LEU A 577 34.97 15.61 79.91
N VAL A 578 34.87 14.57 79.07
CA VAL A 578 35.02 13.16 79.49
C VAL A 578 36.48 12.78 79.76
N HIS A 579 37.42 13.37 79.01
CA HIS A 579 38.86 13.12 79.14
C HIS A 579 39.63 14.40 79.46
N PRO A 580 39.48 14.98 80.67
CA PRO A 580 40.11 16.26 81.04
C PRO A 580 41.64 16.19 81.08
N GLN A 581 42.21 15.00 81.18
CA GLN A 581 43.65 14.76 81.20
C GLN A 581 44.27 14.66 79.80
N ARG A 582 43.47 14.70 78.72
CA ARG A 582 43.96 14.61 77.34
C ARG A 582 43.85 15.95 76.61
N CYS A 583 44.84 16.24 75.76
CA CYS A 583 44.83 17.41 74.90
C CYS A 583 44.20 17.07 73.54
N PHE A 584 43.16 17.81 73.14
CA PHE A 584 42.54 17.72 71.81
C PHE A 584 42.73 19.02 71.04
N GLU A 585 43.46 18.95 69.93
CA GLU A 585 43.69 20.09 69.04
C GLU A 585 42.74 19.98 67.84
N LEU A 586 41.89 21.00 67.65
CA LEU A 586 40.86 21.00 66.61
C LEU A 586 41.07 22.16 65.64
N HIS A 587 41.25 21.82 64.37
CA HIS A 587 41.31 22.76 63.25
C HIS A 587 40.07 22.60 62.37
N LEU A 588 39.28 23.66 62.27
CA LEU A 588 38.04 23.73 61.47
C LEU A 588 38.19 24.73 60.32
N PRO A 589 37.49 24.54 59.20
CA PRO A 589 37.48 25.49 58.11
C PRO A 589 36.64 26.74 58.50
N PRO A 590 36.93 27.91 57.90
CA PRO A 590 36.20 29.15 58.23
C PRO A 590 34.75 29.19 57.70
N HIS A 591 34.37 28.27 56.79
CA HIS A 591 33.04 28.24 56.17
C HIS A 591 32.31 26.94 56.51
N PRO A 592 30.97 26.96 56.68
CA PRO A 592 30.17 25.76 56.92
C PRO A 592 30.36 24.71 55.83
N LEU A 593 30.44 23.44 56.22
CA LEU A 593 30.54 22.31 55.30
C LEU A 593 29.22 21.54 55.33
N MET A 594 28.33 21.91 54.40
CA MET A 594 27.01 21.29 54.30
C MET A 594 27.11 19.89 53.72
N LEU A 595 26.60 18.92 54.46
CA LEU A 595 26.55 17.50 54.09
C LEU A 595 25.10 17.02 54.18
N ASN A 596 24.69 16.14 53.27
CA ASN A 596 23.41 15.44 53.36
C ASN A 596 23.65 14.05 53.99
N GLY A 597 23.21 13.87 55.24
CA GLY A 597 23.59 12.72 56.05
C GLY A 597 22.85 12.63 57.39
N SER A 598 23.35 11.79 58.29
CA SER A 598 22.89 11.75 59.70
C SER A 598 24.00 12.26 60.61
N ALA A 599 23.71 13.34 61.33
CA ALA A 599 24.62 13.94 62.31
C ALA A 599 24.94 12.96 63.45
N ASP A 600 23.96 12.16 63.87
CA ASP A 600 24.10 11.18 64.95
C ASP A 600 25.03 10.04 64.55
N LEU A 601 24.90 9.54 63.31
CA LEU A 601 25.82 8.53 62.78
C LEU A 601 27.25 9.08 62.65
N ILE A 602 27.42 10.33 62.19
CA ILE A 602 28.74 10.96 62.16
C ILE A 602 29.33 11.08 63.57
N ALA A 603 28.54 11.46 64.58
CA ALA A 603 29.00 11.48 65.97
C ALA A 603 29.43 10.08 66.44
N GLN A 604 28.69 9.03 66.06
CA GLN A 604 29.03 7.64 66.37
C GLN A 604 30.33 7.18 65.68
N MET A 605 30.57 7.60 64.43
CA MET A 605 31.86 7.37 63.74
C MET A 605 33.00 8.04 64.50
N PHE A 606 32.80 9.30 64.93
CA PHE A 606 33.78 10.01 65.75
C PHE A 606 34.08 9.27 67.04
N ASP A 607 33.07 8.72 67.71
CA ASP A 607 33.25 7.94 68.92
C ASP A 607 34.17 6.74 68.72
N LYS A 608 33.97 5.98 67.64
CA LYS A 608 34.83 4.84 67.32
C LYS A 608 36.26 5.26 66.97
N LEU A 609 36.44 6.36 66.22
CA LEU A 609 37.77 6.82 65.80
C LEU A 609 38.55 7.49 66.95
N ILE A 610 37.87 8.29 67.78
CA ILE A 610 38.48 8.97 68.93
C ILE A 610 38.79 7.98 70.05
N SER A 611 37.88 7.04 70.36
CA SER A 611 38.18 5.95 71.30
C SER A 611 39.42 5.17 70.85
N ASN A 612 39.54 4.85 69.57
CA ASN A 612 40.73 4.20 69.03
C ASN A 612 41.99 5.07 69.16
N ALA A 613 41.91 6.37 68.87
CA ALA A 613 43.02 7.29 69.05
C ALA A 613 43.45 7.41 70.52
N CYS A 614 42.49 7.43 71.46
CA CYS A 614 42.75 7.47 72.89
C CYS A 614 43.48 6.20 73.36
N ASP A 615 43.01 5.03 72.92
CA ASP A 615 43.56 3.74 73.34
C ASP A 615 45.04 3.53 72.98
N PHE A 616 45.48 4.07 71.82
CA PHE A 616 46.84 3.88 71.31
C PHE A 616 47.77 5.08 71.54
N SER A 617 47.25 6.20 72.02
CA SER A 617 48.03 7.42 72.29
C SER A 617 48.42 7.56 73.76
N PRO A 618 49.68 7.93 74.06
CA PRO A 618 50.09 8.35 75.39
C PRO A 618 49.21 9.51 75.91
N PRO A 619 48.90 9.57 77.23
CA PRO A 619 48.02 10.60 77.80
C PRO A 619 48.51 12.04 77.64
N ASP A 620 49.83 12.21 77.55
CA ASP A 620 50.56 13.48 77.48
C ASP A 620 50.70 14.05 76.05
N GLN A 621 50.26 13.30 75.03
CA GLN A 621 50.37 13.68 73.62
C GLN A 621 49.01 14.13 73.06
N PRO A 622 48.96 15.21 72.24
CA PRO A 622 47.71 15.71 71.69
C PRO A 622 47.15 14.80 70.58
N ILE A 623 45.83 14.66 70.55
CA ILE A 623 45.09 14.10 69.41
C ILE A 623 44.71 15.27 68.50
N LEU A 624 45.20 15.23 67.26
CA LEU A 624 45.04 16.27 66.24
C LEU A 624 43.84 15.94 65.35
N ILE A 625 42.84 16.81 65.31
CA ILE A 625 41.68 16.70 64.43
C ILE A 625 41.68 17.87 63.46
N ASN A 626 41.73 17.57 62.16
CA ASN A 626 41.73 18.57 61.10
C ASN A 626 40.60 18.31 60.12
N LEU A 627 39.75 19.32 59.88
CA LEU A 627 38.69 19.28 58.89
C LEU A 627 38.96 20.32 57.81
N VAL A 628 39.12 19.89 56.56
CA VAL A 628 39.40 20.77 55.42
C VAL A 628 38.49 20.46 54.24
N ARG A 629 38.17 21.49 53.44
CA ARG A 629 37.46 21.30 52.17
C ARG A 629 38.45 21.01 51.05
N GLN A 630 38.24 19.91 50.33
CA GLN A 630 38.98 19.58 49.11
C GLN A 630 38.02 19.43 47.93
N ARG A 631 37.98 20.44 47.06
CA ARG A 631 37.07 20.50 45.89
C ARG A 631 35.60 20.27 46.30
N HIS A 632 35.06 19.08 45.99
CA HIS A 632 33.69 18.65 46.25
C HIS A 632 33.58 17.68 47.43
N GLN A 633 34.60 17.60 48.29
CA GLN A 633 34.63 16.69 49.44
C GLN A 633 35.11 17.40 50.70
N ALA A 634 34.58 16.99 51.86
CA ALA A 634 35.14 17.29 53.17
C ALA A 634 36.17 16.21 53.50
N GLN A 635 37.38 16.62 53.86
CA GLN A 635 38.42 15.72 54.34
C GLN A 635 38.64 15.96 55.83
N LEU A 636 38.31 14.95 56.61
CA LEU A 636 38.52 14.88 58.04
C LEU A 636 39.73 14.00 58.32
N THR A 637 40.65 14.48 59.15
CA THR A 637 41.87 13.79 59.54
C THR A 637 41.96 13.73 61.05
N ILE A 638 42.13 12.54 61.61
CA ILE A 638 42.36 12.29 63.04
C ILE A 638 43.74 11.65 63.17
N SER A 639 44.67 12.35 63.81
CA SER A 639 46.06 11.94 63.96
C SER A 639 46.42 11.83 65.44
N ASN A 640 47.04 10.72 65.84
CA ASN A 640 47.50 10.47 67.20
C ASN A 640 48.93 9.94 67.21
N SER A 641 49.68 10.21 68.28
CA SER A 641 50.99 9.60 68.54
C SER A 641 50.80 8.15 68.98
N GLY A 642 51.72 7.24 68.64
CA GLY A 642 51.58 5.82 68.99
C GLY A 642 52.36 4.86 68.08
N PRO A 643 52.20 3.54 68.25
CA PRO A 643 52.87 2.55 67.41
C PRO A 643 52.38 2.62 65.96
N THR A 644 53.30 2.46 65.00
CA THR A 644 52.97 2.49 63.57
C THR A 644 52.23 1.23 63.11
N LEU A 645 51.32 1.39 62.15
CA LEU A 645 50.63 0.31 61.47
C LEU A 645 51.59 -0.51 60.57
N PRO A 646 51.56 -1.86 60.62
CA PRO A 646 52.26 -2.71 59.67
C PRO A 646 51.83 -2.44 58.22
N ARG A 647 52.77 -2.48 57.27
CA ARG A 647 52.49 -2.16 55.85
C ARG A 647 51.45 -3.09 55.21
N GLU A 648 51.39 -4.35 55.66
CA GLU A 648 50.48 -5.37 55.14
C GLU A 648 49.01 -5.18 55.56
N MET A 649 48.76 -4.41 56.63
CA MET A 649 47.44 -4.32 57.26
C MET A 649 46.68 -3.04 56.89
N GLN A 650 47.31 -2.04 56.27
CA GLN A 650 46.70 -0.72 56.02
C GLN A 650 45.39 -0.77 55.21
N GLY A 651 45.18 -1.81 54.38
CA GLY A 651 43.95 -2.03 53.61
C GLY A 651 42.87 -2.83 54.34
N SER A 652 43.23 -3.68 55.30
CA SER A 652 42.31 -4.60 56.00
C SER A 652 41.90 -4.14 57.39
N LEU A 653 42.47 -3.05 57.91
CA LEU A 653 42.15 -2.49 59.25
C LEU A 653 40.68 -2.13 59.46
N PHE A 654 39.95 -1.86 58.38
CA PHE A 654 38.54 -1.51 58.43
C PHE A 654 37.62 -2.71 58.16
N ASP A 655 38.17 -3.90 57.96
CA ASP A 655 37.37 -5.11 57.84
C ASP A 655 36.86 -5.54 59.22
N SER A 656 35.67 -6.13 59.23
CA SER A 656 35.08 -6.70 60.44
C SER A 656 36.02 -7.76 61.03
N MET A 657 36.20 -7.73 62.36
CA MET A 657 36.99 -8.69 63.12
C MET A 657 38.52 -8.64 62.90
N VAL A 658 39.08 -7.47 62.55
CA VAL A 658 40.54 -7.25 62.44
C VAL A 658 41.08 -6.47 63.64
N SER A 659 42.02 -7.04 64.39
CA SER A 659 42.66 -6.40 65.57
C SER A 659 44.18 -6.61 65.57
N LEU A 660 44.94 -5.57 65.95
CA LEU A 660 46.41 -5.57 66.03
C LEU A 660 46.94 -5.57 67.47
N ARG A 661 46.06 -5.68 68.47
CA ARG A 661 46.46 -5.52 69.87
C ARG A 661 47.07 -6.82 70.44
N PRO A 662 48.22 -6.77 71.13
CA PRO A 662 48.74 -7.93 71.86
C PRO A 662 47.78 -8.35 72.99
N GLU A 663 47.58 -9.65 73.18
CA GLU A 663 46.59 -10.27 74.09
C GLU A 663 46.70 -9.89 75.59
N LYS A 664 47.64 -9.02 75.99
CA LYS A 664 47.92 -8.67 77.39
C LYS A 664 47.10 -7.49 77.95
N SER A 665 46.28 -6.80 77.15
CA SER A 665 45.32 -5.82 77.67
C SER A 665 44.00 -6.54 77.99
N GLY A 666 43.54 -6.50 79.24
CA GLY A 666 42.39 -7.26 79.75
C GLY A 666 41.01 -7.02 79.10
N GLU A 667 40.92 -6.26 78.01
CA GLU A 667 39.69 -6.12 77.23
C GLU A 667 39.79 -6.79 75.85
N PRO A 668 38.93 -7.76 75.53
CA PRO A 668 38.86 -8.33 74.18
C PRO A 668 38.22 -7.33 73.21
N HIS A 669 39.02 -6.78 72.29
CA HIS A 669 38.56 -5.90 71.22
C HIS A 669 38.41 -6.68 69.90
N LEU A 670 37.17 -6.92 69.48
CA LEU A 670 36.80 -7.62 68.23
C LEU A 670 37.07 -6.83 66.94
N GLY A 671 37.84 -5.74 66.96
CA GLY A 671 38.11 -4.97 65.73
C GLY A 671 36.89 -4.30 65.07
N LEU A 672 35.71 -4.35 65.69
CA LEU A 672 34.45 -3.89 65.09
C LEU A 672 34.32 -2.36 65.04
N GLY A 673 35.10 -1.62 65.84
CA GLY A 673 34.99 -0.16 65.91
C GLY A 673 35.36 0.54 64.59
N LEU A 674 36.48 0.14 63.98
CA LEU A 674 36.91 0.71 62.69
C LEU A 674 36.01 0.24 61.54
N TYR A 675 35.47 -0.97 61.63
CA TYR A 675 34.46 -1.47 60.69
C TYR A 675 33.17 -0.64 60.75
N ILE A 676 32.67 -0.33 61.95
CA ILE A 676 31.51 0.57 62.16
C ILE A 676 31.80 1.96 61.56
N ALA A 677 32.99 2.50 61.80
CA ALA A 677 33.38 3.78 61.20
C ALA A 677 33.37 3.72 59.66
N ARG A 678 33.83 2.62 59.05
CA ARG A 678 33.75 2.42 57.60
C ARG A 678 32.31 2.36 57.11
N LEU A 679 31.45 1.58 57.73
CA LEU A 679 30.03 1.47 57.36
C LEU A 679 29.34 2.84 57.34
N ILE A 680 29.59 3.65 58.37
CA ILE A 680 29.04 5.00 58.47
C ILE A 680 29.60 5.89 57.34
N VAL A 681 30.89 5.83 57.06
CA VAL A 681 31.51 6.63 55.98
C VAL A 681 30.97 6.23 54.60
N GLU A 682 30.83 4.92 54.34
CA GLU A 682 30.29 4.40 53.08
C GLU A 682 28.80 4.73 52.92
N PHE A 683 28.01 4.69 54.00
CA PHE A 683 26.61 5.12 54.00
C PHE A 683 26.46 6.59 53.54
N HIS A 684 27.43 7.43 53.90
CA HIS A 684 27.49 8.83 53.46
C HIS A 684 28.17 9.03 52.09
N GLY A 685 28.45 7.94 51.34
CA GLY A 685 29.10 8.00 50.02
C GLY A 685 30.59 8.40 50.08
N GLY A 686 31.22 8.27 51.24
CA GLY A 686 32.60 8.63 51.49
C GLY A 686 33.59 7.47 51.42
N ALA A 687 34.85 7.75 51.76
CA ALA A 687 35.91 6.74 51.92
C ALA A 687 36.80 7.03 53.13
N ILE A 688 37.20 5.98 53.84
CA ILE A 688 38.11 6.03 55.01
C ILE A 688 39.43 5.32 54.71
N ARG A 689 40.55 5.87 55.20
CA ARG A 689 41.91 5.34 55.03
C ARG A 689 42.72 5.48 56.31
N ALA A 690 43.63 4.54 56.55
CA ALA A 690 44.59 4.59 57.64
C ALA A 690 46.01 4.69 57.07
N ARG A 691 46.84 5.58 57.63
CA ARG A 691 48.23 5.80 57.22
C ARG A 691 49.10 6.02 58.45
N ASN A 692 50.40 5.75 58.33
CA ASN A 692 51.36 6.20 59.35
C ASN A 692 51.72 7.67 59.09
N ARG A 693 51.92 8.44 60.16
CA ARG A 693 52.42 9.82 60.07
C ARG A 693 53.78 9.85 59.34
N ALA A 694 54.09 10.97 58.68
CA ALA A 694 55.31 11.13 57.89
C ALA A 694 56.61 10.94 58.70
N ASP A 695 56.58 11.34 59.97
CA ASP A 695 57.65 11.20 60.97
C ASP A 695 57.67 9.82 61.66
N ARG A 696 56.74 8.91 61.30
CA ARG A 696 56.53 7.59 61.91
C ARG A 696 56.32 7.61 63.43
N SER A 697 55.90 8.74 63.99
CA SER A 697 55.63 8.88 65.42
C SER A 697 54.20 8.50 65.81
N GLY A 698 53.38 8.06 64.85
CA GLY A 698 52.00 7.69 65.09
C GLY A 698 51.18 7.36 63.84
N VAL A 699 49.86 7.41 63.99
CA VAL A 699 48.87 6.95 63.00
C VAL A 699 47.92 8.09 62.65
N GLU A 700 47.48 8.11 61.40
CA GLU A 700 46.53 9.06 60.85
C GLU A 700 45.36 8.33 60.17
N PHE A 701 44.14 8.64 60.60
CA PHE A 701 42.89 8.22 59.96
C PHE A 701 42.33 9.36 59.13
N GLN A 702 42.12 9.11 57.84
CA GLN A 702 41.61 10.08 56.88
C GLN A 702 40.24 9.64 56.37
N VAL A 703 39.22 10.44 56.63
CA VAL A 703 37.85 10.27 56.18
C VAL A 703 37.56 11.32 55.11
N SER A 704 37.00 10.90 53.98
CA SER A 704 36.56 11.76 52.89
C SER A 704 35.06 11.61 52.70
N LEU A 705 34.31 12.71 52.74
CA LEU A 705 32.86 12.72 52.59
C LEU A 705 32.45 13.65 51.45
N PRO A 706 31.53 13.26 50.56
CA PRO A 706 31.05 14.13 49.48
C PRO A 706 30.29 15.32 50.08
N LEU A 707 30.66 16.52 49.65
CA LEU A 707 29.86 17.71 49.91
C LEU A 707 28.73 17.76 48.89
N GLU A 708 27.58 18.28 49.32
CA GLU A 708 26.46 18.52 48.42
C GLU A 708 26.93 19.48 47.31
N GLY A 709 26.91 19.01 46.06
CA GLY A 709 27.23 19.82 44.90
C GLY A 709 26.12 20.84 44.64
N HIS A 710 26.51 22.09 44.39
CA HIS A 710 25.64 23.04 43.70
C HIS A 710 25.50 22.65 42.23
#